data_AF-A0AB37WQ65-F1
#
_entry.id   AF-A0AB37WQ65-F1
#
_cell.length_a   1.000
_cell.length_b   1.000
_cell.length_c   1.000
_cell.angle_alpha   90.00
_cell.angle_beta   90.00
_cell.angle_gamma   90.00
#
_symmetry.space_group_name_H-M   'P 1'
#
loop_
_entity.id
_entity.type
_entity.pdbx_description
1 polymer ?
#
loop_
_entity_poly.entity_id
_entity_poly.type
_entity_poly.pdbx_seq_one_letter_code
_entity_poly.pdbx_strand_id
1 'polypeptide(L)'
;MTPTKDNKLGTPKAVNPELQAGGGTASASTTARKVDALSPLLTQYIKAVYDEITKRYDLTTKEGQLKWLTEEQQCSGQNAELLADGSFSHFANYFMSGSASVLKPAQPVDESYPISNYFISSSHNTYLTGNQLSSDSSVDAYKNVLMRGCRCVEVDVWDGDELSDSSSDEEAAMGNPGSDDARKEKKKSKSGLSIRKRLGLKFGRKGDEEKEEQTSQPPQEEDNKIKPWHSASYTSRAEPRVLHGYTLTKDMTFRAVCATIRDYAFAASNLPLIVSLEVHTGPEQQEIMVEIMNEYWKGMLLELPLDPAQGLDEAHLPTLKELENKILVKVKRGHMKPVAAEPQPTTLAAPASAPPLKHTTSADSGTSESSEVGPDGEKKPPAPKPKIIEALSRLGVYLGGYSYKTLDAPEAKIPTHVFSLSEGTLMEVHESDPVRLFEHNKHFFMRAYPKGLRLTSSNLNPSVFWRAGVQIVALNWQRWDGGMMQNEAMFAGTGGWVLKPEGYRSTSQEATQKTAIPHHDLDLSIEFLAGQDIPLPPEEDDPKDLKPYVKVELHVESHEERNAEPVPGNGRSQKGEYKQKTKTTRTTDPDFGGEVVKFAGVPGVTEELTFVRFKVMDDERISDDLAAWACFRLDRLQTGLRMLHLYDSNGVITKGVLLVRIKKTVSTA
;
A
#
# COMPACT_ATOMS: atom_id res chain seq x y z
N MET A 1 26.78 -19.56 -0.82
CA MET A 1 25.88 -19.14 0.28
C MET A 1 24.47 -19.37 -0.20
N THR A 2 23.74 -20.31 0.42
CA THR A 2 22.31 -20.49 0.18
C THR A 2 21.61 -19.18 0.56
N PRO A 3 20.79 -18.57 -0.30
CA PRO A 3 20.04 -17.38 0.10
C PRO A 3 19.10 -17.78 1.25
N THR A 4 19.33 -17.19 2.42
CA THR A 4 18.40 -17.27 3.55
C THR A 4 17.04 -16.77 3.06
N LYS A 5 16.00 -17.61 3.15
CA LYS A 5 14.62 -17.18 2.91
C LYS A 5 14.29 -16.11 3.95
N ASP A 6 14.12 -14.86 3.54
CA ASP A 6 13.61 -13.81 4.41
C ASP A 6 12.10 -14.03 4.53
N ASN A 7 11.64 -14.49 5.70
CA ASN A 7 10.23 -14.76 5.95
C ASN A 7 9.35 -13.50 5.88
N LYS A 8 9.94 -12.30 5.79
CA LYS A 8 9.23 -11.02 5.59
C LYS A 8 9.06 -10.64 4.12
N LEU A 9 9.64 -11.41 3.19
CA LEU A 9 9.55 -11.20 1.75
C LEU A 9 8.61 -12.22 1.13
N GLY A 10 7.54 -11.72 0.52
CA GLY A 10 6.57 -12.53 -0.21
C GLY A 10 5.24 -11.81 -0.31
N THR A 11 4.59 -11.86 -1.48
CA THR A 11 3.13 -11.79 -1.53
C THR A 11 2.65 -13.08 -0.86
N PRO A 12 1.99 -13.04 0.32
CA PRO A 12 1.41 -14.26 0.85
C PRO A 12 0.46 -14.78 -0.23
N LYS A 13 0.38 -16.10 -0.38
CA LYS A 13 -0.79 -16.73 -1.01
C LYS A 13 -1.99 -16.50 -0.09
N ALA A 14 -2.35 -15.24 0.14
CA ALA A 14 -3.52 -14.88 0.88
C ALA A 14 -4.68 -15.39 0.03
N VAL A 15 -5.33 -16.44 0.52
CA VAL A 15 -6.53 -17.02 -0.09
C VAL A 15 -7.60 -15.91 -0.25
N ASN A 16 -7.52 -14.85 0.58
CA ASN A 16 -8.43 -13.70 0.66
C ASN A 16 -7.64 -12.37 0.84
N PRO A 17 -7.13 -11.72 -0.23
CA PRO A 17 -6.40 -10.44 -0.15
C PRO A 17 -7.17 -9.31 0.54
N GLU A 18 -8.50 -9.35 0.51
CA GLU A 18 -9.41 -8.42 1.18
C GLU A 18 -9.34 -8.45 2.71
N LEU A 19 -8.74 -9.49 3.30
CA LEU A 19 -8.50 -9.61 4.74
C LEU A 19 -7.10 -9.13 5.14
N GLN A 20 -6.29 -8.70 4.18
CA GLN A 20 -4.92 -8.27 4.40
C GLN A 20 -4.82 -6.74 4.47
N ALA A 21 -4.01 -6.23 5.40
CA ALA A 21 -3.74 -4.82 5.58
C ALA A 21 -3.16 -4.17 4.31
N GLY A 22 -3.35 -2.87 4.13
CA GLY A 22 -2.94 -2.12 2.94
C GLY A 22 -3.71 -0.81 2.73
N GLY A 23 -4.70 -0.51 3.58
CA GLY A 23 -5.41 0.76 3.55
C GLY A 23 -6.77 0.78 2.87
N GLY A 24 -7.36 -0.37 2.51
CA GLY A 24 -8.58 -0.38 1.68
C GLY A 24 -9.79 -1.10 2.24
N THR A 25 -9.69 -2.39 2.51
CA THR A 25 -10.86 -3.29 2.54
C THR A 25 -10.98 -4.09 3.83
N ALA A 26 -9.86 -4.57 4.37
CA ALA A 26 -9.81 -5.35 5.61
C ALA A 26 -10.38 -4.56 6.81
N SER A 27 -10.07 -3.27 6.90
CA SER A 27 -10.54 -2.38 7.96
C SER A 27 -11.99 -1.91 7.80
N ALA A 28 -12.54 -1.97 6.58
CA ALA A 28 -13.93 -1.63 6.28
C ALA A 28 -14.89 -2.84 6.41
N SER A 29 -14.35 -4.07 6.40
CA SER A 29 -15.13 -5.28 6.63
C SER A 29 -15.58 -5.35 8.10
N THR A 30 -16.83 -4.94 8.36
CA THR A 30 -17.45 -5.02 9.70
C THR A 30 -17.49 -6.44 10.26
N THR A 31 -17.47 -7.46 9.40
CA THR A 31 -17.45 -8.87 9.78
C THR A 31 -16.10 -9.32 10.32
N ALA A 32 -15.01 -8.69 9.87
CA ALA A 32 -13.64 -9.08 10.23
C ALA A 32 -13.20 -8.59 11.62
N ARG A 33 -14.05 -7.84 12.34
CA ARG A 33 -13.78 -7.28 13.67
C ARG A 33 -14.82 -7.63 14.72
N LYS A 34 -15.60 -8.67 14.47
CA LYS A 34 -16.48 -9.25 15.48
C LYS A 34 -15.69 -10.27 16.30
N VAL A 35 -16.00 -10.35 17.59
CA VAL A 35 -15.45 -11.39 18.47
C VAL A 35 -16.53 -12.44 18.63
N ASP A 36 -16.25 -13.67 18.19
CA ASP A 36 -17.22 -14.77 18.19
C ASP A 36 -17.64 -15.15 19.63
N ALA A 37 -16.68 -15.20 20.55
CA ALA A 37 -16.88 -15.50 21.95
C ALA A 37 -15.79 -14.84 22.80
N LEU A 38 -16.14 -14.43 24.02
CA LEU A 38 -15.19 -13.93 25.00
C LEU A 38 -14.60 -15.09 25.80
N SER A 39 -13.27 -15.09 25.96
CA SER A 39 -12.58 -16.01 26.87
C SER A 39 -13.06 -15.79 28.31
N PRO A 40 -12.88 -16.78 29.20
CA PRO A 40 -13.19 -16.62 30.62
C PRO A 40 -12.50 -15.39 31.25
N LEU A 41 -11.25 -15.13 30.83
CA LEU A 41 -10.45 -14.01 31.33
C LEU A 41 -11.02 -12.65 30.86
N LEU A 42 -11.32 -12.51 29.56
CA LEU A 42 -11.94 -11.29 29.05
C LEU A 42 -13.32 -11.07 29.67
N THR A 43 -14.12 -12.14 29.80
CA THR A 43 -15.43 -12.08 30.47
C THR A 43 -15.31 -11.59 31.90
N GLN A 44 -14.31 -12.07 32.66
CA GLN A 44 -14.05 -11.64 34.02
C GLN A 44 -13.69 -10.14 34.09
N TYR A 45 -12.78 -9.65 33.25
CA TYR A 45 -12.42 -8.23 33.22
C TYR A 45 -13.58 -7.35 32.78
N ILE A 46 -14.30 -7.71 31.72
CA ILE A 46 -15.47 -6.96 31.24
C ILE A 46 -16.56 -6.94 32.33
N LYS A 47 -16.75 -8.03 33.07
CA LYS A 47 -17.69 -8.10 34.18
C LYS A 47 -17.29 -7.19 35.34
N ALA A 48 -16.01 -7.20 35.72
CA ALA A 48 -15.50 -6.32 36.77
C ALA A 48 -15.69 -4.84 36.39
N VAL A 49 -15.40 -4.48 35.13
CA VAL A 49 -15.60 -3.11 34.64
C VAL A 49 -17.08 -2.75 34.56
N TYR A 50 -17.96 -3.67 34.13
CA TYR A 50 -19.40 -3.48 34.16
C TYR A 50 -19.92 -3.18 35.58
N ASP A 51 -19.48 -3.96 36.57
CA ASP A 51 -19.87 -3.77 37.97
C ASP A 51 -19.31 -2.45 38.56
N GLU A 52 -18.21 -1.91 38.01
CA GLU A 52 -17.69 -0.58 38.34
C GLU A 52 -18.50 0.55 37.70
N ILE A 53 -18.80 0.42 36.39
CA ILE A 53 -19.53 1.44 35.61
C ILE A 53 -20.95 1.60 36.14
N THR A 54 -21.63 0.49 36.47
CA THR A 54 -23.01 0.50 36.99
C THR A 54 -23.17 1.21 38.33
N LYS A 55 -22.07 1.44 39.08
CA LYS A 55 -22.08 2.27 40.30
C LYS A 55 -22.10 3.77 40.00
N ARG A 56 -21.66 4.17 38.80
CA ARG A 56 -21.50 5.58 38.39
C ARG A 56 -22.53 6.01 37.35
N TYR A 57 -23.03 5.05 36.56
CA TYR A 57 -23.98 5.24 35.48
C TYR A 57 -25.12 4.23 35.59
N ASP A 58 -26.36 4.69 35.53
CA ASP A 58 -27.51 3.80 35.47
C ASP A 58 -27.71 3.26 34.05
N LEU A 59 -27.00 2.18 33.73
CA LEU A 59 -27.05 1.54 32.41
C LEU A 59 -28.44 0.95 32.08
N THR A 60 -29.35 0.82 33.05
CA THR A 60 -30.72 0.36 32.77
C THR A 60 -31.57 1.43 32.09
N THR A 61 -31.09 2.68 32.10
CA THR A 61 -31.73 3.83 31.45
C THR A 61 -30.94 4.27 30.22
N LYS A 62 -31.65 4.74 29.19
CA LYS A 62 -31.00 5.34 28.01
C LYS A 62 -30.13 6.54 28.36
N GLU A 63 -30.54 7.35 29.34
CA GLU A 63 -29.78 8.51 29.79
C GLU A 63 -28.43 8.09 30.40
N GLY A 64 -28.43 7.10 31.31
CA GLY A 64 -27.19 6.60 31.90
C GLY A 64 -26.27 5.92 30.88
N GLN A 65 -26.83 5.18 29.92
CA GLN A 65 -26.08 4.60 28.79
C GLN A 65 -25.41 5.69 27.95
N LEU A 66 -26.15 6.71 27.52
CA LEU A 66 -25.62 7.82 26.72
C LEU A 66 -24.55 8.60 27.47
N LYS A 67 -24.75 8.81 28.78
CA LYS A 67 -23.79 9.50 29.62
C LYS A 67 -22.47 8.74 29.71
N TRP A 68 -22.50 7.42 29.94
CA TRP A 68 -21.29 6.59 29.93
C TRP A 68 -20.59 6.60 28.55
N LEU A 69 -21.36 6.40 27.48
CA LEU A 69 -20.82 6.37 26.12
C LEU A 69 -20.15 7.69 25.72
N THR A 70 -20.67 8.82 26.21
CA THR A 70 -20.12 10.15 25.93
C THR A 70 -18.91 10.45 26.82
N GLU A 71 -19.03 10.23 28.13
CA GLU A 71 -18.00 10.66 29.10
C GLU A 71 -16.78 9.73 29.13
N GLU A 72 -16.97 8.41 29.02
CA GLU A 72 -15.87 7.45 29.12
C GLU A 72 -15.45 6.86 27.78
N GLN A 73 -16.41 6.65 26.88
CA GLN A 73 -16.16 6.05 25.57
C GLN A 73 -16.10 7.09 24.45
N GLN A 74 -16.36 8.38 24.69
CA GLN A 74 -16.29 9.43 23.67
C GLN A 74 -16.91 9.04 22.30
N CYS A 75 -18.04 8.32 22.33
CA CYS A 75 -18.66 7.75 21.13
C CYS A 75 -20.14 8.18 21.01
N SER A 76 -20.72 7.95 19.83
CA SER A 76 -22.06 8.43 19.51
C SER A 76 -23.16 7.66 20.26
N GLY A 77 -24.32 8.31 20.43
CA GLY A 77 -25.48 7.70 21.08
C GLY A 77 -26.09 6.50 20.34
N GLN A 78 -25.75 6.28 19.06
CA GLN A 78 -26.22 5.11 18.30
C GLN A 78 -25.76 3.79 18.92
N ASN A 79 -24.60 3.78 19.59
CA ASN A 79 -24.11 2.61 20.31
C ASN A 79 -24.95 2.24 21.54
N ALA A 80 -25.80 3.15 22.04
CA ALA A 80 -26.69 2.86 23.16
C ALA A 80 -27.72 1.78 22.82
N GLU A 81 -28.08 1.63 21.54
CA GLU A 81 -29.01 0.59 21.09
C GLU A 81 -28.50 -0.82 21.39
N LEU A 82 -27.18 -1.04 21.33
CA LEU A 82 -26.54 -2.33 21.62
C LEU A 82 -26.55 -2.67 23.11
N LEU A 83 -26.66 -1.66 23.98
CA LEU A 83 -26.72 -1.84 25.42
C LEU A 83 -28.11 -2.26 25.89
N ALA A 84 -29.16 -2.00 25.09
CA ALA A 84 -30.54 -2.44 25.30
C ALA A 84 -31.04 -2.23 26.75
N ASP A 85 -31.21 -3.32 27.52
CA ASP A 85 -31.69 -3.31 28.92
C ASP A 85 -30.61 -2.96 29.95
N GLY A 86 -29.38 -2.69 29.51
CA GLY A 86 -28.25 -2.38 30.38
C GLY A 86 -27.64 -3.57 31.10
N SER A 87 -28.11 -4.80 30.84
CA SER A 87 -27.57 -6.00 31.48
C SER A 87 -26.13 -6.28 31.04
N PHE A 88 -25.42 -7.08 31.84
CA PHE A 88 -24.08 -7.54 31.51
C PHE A 88 -24.01 -8.24 30.14
N SER A 89 -25.05 -8.98 29.74
CA SER A 89 -25.07 -9.67 28.45
C SER A 89 -25.03 -8.69 27.28
N HIS A 90 -25.86 -7.64 27.32
CA HIS A 90 -25.85 -6.60 26.28
C HIS A 90 -24.58 -5.76 26.32
N PHE A 91 -24.06 -5.47 27.52
CA PHE A 91 -22.76 -4.81 27.69
C PHE A 91 -21.62 -5.62 27.08
N ALA A 92 -21.56 -6.94 27.31
CA ALA A 92 -20.57 -7.82 26.68
C ALA A 92 -20.74 -7.88 25.16
N ASN A 93 -22.00 -7.94 24.68
CA ASN A 93 -22.30 -7.92 23.24
C ASN A 93 -21.80 -6.64 22.56
N TYR A 94 -21.84 -5.48 23.24
CA TYR A 94 -21.24 -4.24 22.72
C TYR A 94 -19.74 -4.41 22.41
N PHE A 95 -18.97 -5.10 23.26
CA PHE A 95 -17.55 -5.39 23.00
C PHE A 95 -17.35 -6.41 21.87
N MET A 96 -18.25 -7.38 21.73
CA MET A 96 -18.18 -8.40 20.67
C MET A 96 -18.64 -7.89 19.30
N SER A 97 -19.48 -6.84 19.26
CA SER A 97 -20.12 -6.32 18.05
C SER A 97 -19.19 -5.57 17.09
N GLY A 98 -18.00 -5.17 17.56
CA GLY A 98 -17.10 -4.26 16.86
C GLY A 98 -17.29 -2.78 17.21
N SER A 99 -18.40 -2.39 17.87
CA SER A 99 -18.64 -1.00 18.29
C SER A 99 -17.66 -0.48 19.34
N ALA A 100 -17.06 -1.38 20.12
CA ALA A 100 -15.99 -1.06 21.07
C ALA A 100 -14.59 -1.02 20.44
N SER A 101 -14.44 -1.06 19.11
CA SER A 101 -13.13 -1.08 18.46
C SER A 101 -12.27 0.12 18.83
N VAL A 102 -10.96 -0.10 19.01
CA VAL A 102 -9.97 0.97 19.18
C VAL A 102 -9.91 1.88 17.93
N LEU A 103 -10.10 1.34 16.73
CA LEU A 103 -10.03 2.13 15.50
C LEU A 103 -11.32 2.93 15.31
N LYS A 104 -11.20 4.26 15.28
CA LYS A 104 -12.28 5.14 14.85
C LYS A 104 -12.57 4.91 13.36
N PRO A 105 -13.84 4.68 12.96
CA PRO A 105 -14.23 4.63 11.56
C PRO A 105 -13.76 5.88 10.80
N ALA A 106 -13.29 5.69 9.57
CA ALA A 106 -12.94 6.81 8.71
C ALA A 106 -14.21 7.61 8.38
N GLN A 107 -14.08 8.94 8.29
CA GLN A 107 -15.14 9.75 7.72
C GLN A 107 -15.13 9.62 6.19
N PRO A 108 -16.26 9.83 5.52
CA PRO A 108 -16.28 9.96 4.06
C PRO A 108 -15.24 10.98 3.61
N VAL A 109 -14.49 10.62 2.57
CA VAL A 109 -13.49 11.52 2.00
C VAL A 109 -14.22 12.71 1.37
N ASP A 110 -13.81 13.94 1.71
CA ASP A 110 -14.28 15.12 0.99
C ASP A 110 -13.58 15.15 -0.37
N GLU A 111 -14.33 14.88 -1.44
CA GLU A 111 -13.84 14.73 -2.81
C GLU A 111 -13.82 16.05 -3.61
N SER A 112 -14.09 17.18 -2.96
CA SER A 112 -14.22 18.50 -3.62
C SER A 112 -12.91 19.25 -3.85
N TYR A 113 -11.77 18.75 -3.35
CA TYR A 113 -10.47 19.39 -3.52
C TYR A 113 -9.72 18.83 -4.73
N PRO A 114 -8.82 19.62 -5.34
CA PRO A 114 -7.87 19.12 -6.33
C PRO A 114 -7.07 17.91 -5.84
N ILE A 115 -6.78 16.96 -6.72
CA ILE A 115 -6.09 15.70 -6.37
C ILE A 115 -4.71 15.85 -5.72
N SER A 116 -4.04 17.00 -5.86
CA SER A 116 -2.77 17.28 -5.16
C SER A 116 -2.95 17.49 -3.65
N ASN A 117 -4.18 17.70 -3.17
CA ASN A 117 -4.51 17.94 -1.76
C ASN A 117 -4.71 16.67 -0.93
N TYR A 118 -4.37 15.50 -1.48
CA TYR A 118 -4.55 14.21 -0.82
C TYR A 118 -3.22 13.47 -0.70
N PHE A 119 -3.09 12.68 0.35
CA PHE A 119 -2.14 11.57 0.41
C PHE A 119 -2.73 10.36 -0.29
N ILE A 120 -1.87 9.58 -0.96
CA ILE A 120 -2.29 8.52 -1.89
C ILE A 120 -1.58 7.23 -1.54
N SER A 121 -2.36 6.16 -1.32
CA SER A 121 -1.83 4.82 -1.05
C SER A 121 -1.09 4.31 -2.29
N SER A 122 0.23 4.11 -2.17
CA SER A 122 1.12 3.98 -3.32
C SER A 122 2.08 2.79 -3.21
N SER A 123 2.25 2.05 -4.30
CA SER A 123 3.14 0.90 -4.42
C SER A 123 4.35 1.23 -5.30
N HIS A 124 5.50 0.67 -4.93
CA HIS A 124 6.77 0.71 -5.66
C HIS A 124 7.06 -0.69 -6.22
N ASN A 125 7.49 -0.77 -7.47
CA ASN A 125 7.77 -2.01 -8.21
C ASN A 125 6.68 -3.07 -7.98
N THR A 126 5.43 -2.69 -8.23
CA THR A 126 4.23 -3.47 -7.87
C THR A 126 4.24 -4.90 -8.41
N TYR A 127 4.89 -5.12 -9.54
CA TYR A 127 5.01 -6.43 -10.18
C TYR A 127 5.84 -7.44 -9.35
N LEU A 128 6.70 -7.00 -8.42
CA LEU A 128 7.57 -7.89 -7.64
C LEU A 128 6.82 -8.64 -6.54
N THR A 129 7.05 -9.95 -6.46
CA THR A 129 6.49 -10.79 -5.38
C THR A 129 7.39 -10.92 -4.16
N GLY A 130 8.65 -10.46 -4.22
CA GLY A 130 9.62 -10.56 -3.12
C GLY A 130 10.76 -9.54 -3.18
N ASN A 131 12.01 -10.04 -3.15
CA ASN A 131 13.20 -9.19 -3.18
C ASN A 131 13.44 -8.54 -4.56
N GLN A 132 14.21 -7.44 -4.59
CA GLN A 132 14.50 -6.68 -5.81
C GLN A 132 15.44 -7.39 -6.81
N LEU A 133 16.07 -8.53 -6.48
CA LEU A 133 17.15 -9.11 -7.29
C LEU A 133 16.80 -10.45 -7.96
N SER A 134 15.90 -11.23 -7.35
CA SER A 134 15.70 -12.63 -7.69
C SER A 134 14.28 -13.13 -7.44
N SER A 135 13.32 -12.26 -7.14
CA SER A 135 11.92 -12.68 -6.94
C SER A 135 11.13 -12.64 -8.23
N ASP A 136 10.16 -13.54 -8.38
CA ASP A 136 9.32 -13.57 -9.58
C ASP A 136 8.47 -12.30 -9.70
N SER A 137 8.16 -11.91 -10.94
CA SER A 137 7.10 -10.93 -11.19
C SER A 137 5.77 -11.66 -11.40
N SER A 138 4.66 -11.12 -10.87
CA SER A 138 3.32 -11.69 -11.11
C SER A 138 2.22 -10.65 -11.28
N VAL A 139 1.25 -10.92 -12.16
CA VAL A 139 0.00 -10.16 -12.25
C VAL A 139 -0.81 -10.22 -10.95
N ASP A 140 -0.66 -11.29 -10.18
CA ASP A 140 -1.31 -11.42 -8.87
C ASP A 140 -0.82 -10.36 -7.88
N ALA A 141 0.38 -9.81 -8.06
CA ALA A 141 0.88 -8.73 -7.21
C ALA A 141 0.05 -7.44 -7.44
N TYR A 142 -0.31 -7.13 -8.69
CA TYR A 142 -1.24 -6.02 -9.00
C TYR A 142 -2.62 -6.26 -8.43
N LYS A 143 -3.20 -7.44 -8.65
CA LYS A 143 -4.48 -7.82 -8.07
C LYS A 143 -4.46 -7.66 -6.55
N ASN A 144 -3.43 -8.18 -5.88
CA ASN A 144 -3.29 -8.13 -4.43
C ASN A 144 -3.28 -6.69 -3.91
N VAL A 145 -2.43 -5.80 -4.45
CA VAL A 145 -2.36 -4.42 -3.95
C VAL A 145 -3.64 -3.62 -4.25
N LEU A 146 -4.28 -3.86 -5.40
CA LEU A 146 -5.53 -3.18 -5.77
C LEU A 146 -6.68 -3.60 -4.86
N MET A 147 -6.83 -4.90 -4.59
CA MET A 147 -7.83 -5.43 -3.65
C MET A 147 -7.62 -4.94 -2.21
N ARG A 148 -6.38 -4.59 -1.86
CA ARG A 148 -6.00 -4.04 -0.55
C ARG A 148 -6.10 -2.50 -0.49
N GLY A 149 -6.53 -1.84 -1.57
CA GLY A 149 -6.80 -0.39 -1.61
C GLY A 149 -5.66 0.50 -2.10
N CYS A 150 -4.61 -0.04 -2.72
CA CYS A 150 -3.58 0.76 -3.37
C CYS A 150 -4.17 1.57 -4.53
N ARG A 151 -3.81 2.85 -4.66
CA ARG A 151 -4.32 3.82 -5.66
C ARG A 151 -3.24 4.39 -6.57
N CYS A 152 -1.97 4.03 -6.39
CA CYS A 152 -0.90 4.29 -7.33
C CYS A 152 -0.04 3.04 -7.49
N VAL A 153 -0.05 2.41 -8.67
CA VAL A 153 0.75 1.22 -9.00
C VAL A 153 1.85 1.55 -10.00
N GLU A 154 2.94 0.80 -9.97
CA GLU A 154 4.10 0.98 -10.86
C GLU A 154 4.22 -0.17 -11.86
N VAL A 155 4.54 0.15 -13.11
CA VAL A 155 4.71 -0.83 -14.20
C VAL A 155 5.99 -0.51 -14.98
N ASP A 156 6.96 -1.41 -14.90
CA ASP A 156 8.24 -1.28 -15.60
C ASP A 156 8.18 -2.09 -16.90
N VAL A 157 8.08 -1.38 -18.02
CA VAL A 157 7.79 -1.96 -19.33
C VAL A 157 9.06 -2.02 -20.17
N TRP A 158 9.34 -3.19 -20.73
CA TRP A 158 10.52 -3.51 -21.54
C TRP A 158 10.10 -4.12 -22.87
N ASP A 159 10.97 -4.03 -23.87
CA ASP A 159 10.74 -4.68 -25.16
C ASP A 159 10.61 -6.20 -24.97
N GLY A 160 9.53 -6.78 -25.47
CA GLY A 160 9.39 -8.23 -25.61
C GLY A 160 10.08 -8.78 -26.85
N ASP A 161 10.32 -10.07 -26.85
CA ASP A 161 10.99 -10.79 -27.93
C ASP A 161 9.96 -11.34 -28.94
N GLU A 162 10.31 -11.42 -30.22
CA GLU A 162 9.45 -12.07 -31.22
C GLU A 162 9.30 -13.56 -30.90
N LEU A 163 8.07 -14.09 -30.99
CA LEU A 163 7.82 -15.51 -30.83
C LEU A 163 8.61 -16.28 -31.89
N SER A 164 9.68 -16.97 -31.49
CA SER A 164 10.35 -17.91 -32.37
C SER A 164 9.40 -19.07 -32.66
N ASP A 165 9.17 -19.39 -33.93
CA ASP A 165 8.29 -20.47 -34.46
C ASP A 165 8.66 -21.92 -34.03
N SER A 166 9.22 -22.11 -32.83
CA SER A 166 9.60 -23.42 -32.30
C SER A 166 9.46 -23.48 -30.78
N SER A 167 8.22 -23.47 -30.27
CA SER A 167 7.89 -24.11 -28.99
C SER A 167 6.40 -24.42 -28.92
N SER A 168 6.04 -25.67 -29.13
CA SER A 168 4.68 -26.19 -29.01
C SER A 168 4.31 -26.46 -27.54
N ASP A 169 4.30 -25.43 -26.69
CA ASP A 169 3.95 -25.57 -25.26
C ASP A 169 3.09 -24.41 -24.67
N GLU A 170 2.51 -23.52 -25.50
CA GLU A 170 1.69 -22.38 -24.99
C GLU A 170 0.19 -22.68 -24.75
N GLU A 171 -0.27 -23.92 -24.93
CA GLU A 171 -1.67 -24.29 -24.60
C GLU A 171 -1.87 -24.65 -23.10
N ALA A 172 -0.82 -24.61 -22.27
CA ALA A 172 -0.90 -25.02 -20.86
C ALA A 172 -1.16 -23.87 -19.86
N ALA A 173 -1.22 -22.61 -20.30
CA ALA A 173 -1.35 -21.45 -19.39
C ALA A 173 -2.80 -20.98 -19.13
N MET A 174 -3.80 -21.60 -19.77
CA MET A 174 -5.23 -21.29 -19.57
C MET A 174 -5.93 -22.42 -18.80
N GLY A 175 -5.59 -22.56 -17.51
CA GLY A 175 -6.23 -23.49 -16.59
C GLY A 175 -7.17 -22.78 -15.61
N ASN A 176 -8.48 -22.91 -15.84
CA ASN A 176 -9.54 -22.50 -14.92
C ASN A 176 -9.48 -23.34 -13.62
N PRO A 177 -9.55 -22.78 -12.39
CA PRO A 177 -9.51 -23.56 -11.16
C PRO A 177 -10.92 -24.03 -10.80
N GLY A 178 -11.21 -25.31 -11.06
CA GLY A 178 -12.43 -25.96 -10.59
C GLY A 178 -12.46 -27.42 -11.02
N SER A 179 -12.78 -28.31 -10.07
CA SER A 179 -12.95 -29.77 -10.19
C SER A 179 -11.68 -30.58 -10.52
N ASP A 180 -10.98 -31.12 -9.51
CA ASP A 180 -11.36 -32.44 -8.98
C ASP A 180 -10.31 -33.00 -7.99
N ASP A 181 -10.80 -33.24 -6.78
CA ASP A 181 -10.25 -34.18 -5.82
C ASP A 181 -10.59 -35.61 -6.29
N ALA A 182 -9.63 -36.35 -6.84
CA ALA A 182 -9.60 -37.81 -6.74
C ALA A 182 -8.32 -38.41 -7.34
N ARG A 183 -7.42 -38.85 -6.44
CA ARG A 183 -6.59 -40.08 -6.47
C ARG A 183 -5.13 -39.83 -6.09
N LYS A 184 -4.86 -40.01 -4.79
CA LYS A 184 -3.58 -40.53 -4.30
C LYS A 184 -3.38 -41.96 -4.81
N GLU A 185 -2.19 -42.28 -5.34
CA GLU A 185 -1.20 -43.15 -4.68
C GLU A 185 -0.03 -43.53 -5.61
N LYS A 186 1.19 -43.48 -5.03
CA LYS A 186 2.41 -44.27 -5.33
C LYS A 186 3.08 -43.98 -6.70
N LYS A 187 4.37 -43.62 -6.80
CA LYS A 187 5.52 -44.34 -6.24
C LYS A 187 6.83 -43.52 -6.41
N LYS A 188 7.77 -43.84 -5.53
CA LYS A 188 9.18 -43.40 -5.45
C LYS A 188 10.04 -43.73 -6.68
N SER A 189 11.05 -42.88 -6.87
CA SER A 189 12.41 -43.06 -7.44
C SER A 189 12.78 -44.34 -8.21
N LYS A 190 13.38 -44.16 -9.41
CA LYS A 190 14.83 -44.38 -9.66
C LYS A 190 15.20 -44.21 -11.14
N SER A 191 16.42 -43.71 -11.31
CA SER A 191 17.34 -43.68 -12.45
C SER A 191 17.29 -44.84 -13.46
N GLY A 192 17.68 -44.56 -14.71
CA GLY A 192 18.46 -45.51 -15.51
C GLY A 192 18.16 -45.54 -17.01
N LEU A 193 19.18 -45.24 -17.82
CA LEU A 193 19.29 -45.40 -19.28
C LEU A 193 18.72 -46.72 -19.84
N SER A 194 18.19 -46.70 -21.07
CA SER A 194 18.92 -47.19 -22.26
C SER A 194 18.00 -47.49 -23.46
N ILE A 195 18.58 -47.22 -24.62
CA ILE A 195 18.13 -47.44 -26.00
C ILE A 195 18.04 -48.95 -26.32
N ARG A 196 16.87 -49.42 -26.78
CA ARG A 196 16.62 -50.43 -27.86
C ARG A 196 15.29 -51.17 -27.65
N LYS A 197 14.28 -50.86 -28.47
CA LYS A 197 13.67 -51.83 -29.42
C LYS A 197 12.63 -51.13 -30.31
N ARG A 198 12.91 -51.16 -31.61
CA ARG A 198 11.96 -50.86 -32.70
C ARG A 198 11.03 -52.06 -32.96
N LEU A 199 9.92 -51.75 -33.64
CA LEU A 199 9.09 -52.54 -34.57
C LEU A 199 7.75 -53.09 -34.07
N GLY A 200 6.68 -52.67 -34.75
CA GLY A 200 5.33 -53.23 -34.73
C GLY A 200 4.31 -52.32 -35.42
N LEU A 201 4.30 -52.29 -36.75
CA LEU A 201 3.34 -51.57 -37.60
C LEU A 201 1.92 -52.17 -37.56
N LYS A 202 0.93 -51.29 -37.80
CA LYS A 202 -0.33 -51.45 -38.57
C LYS A 202 -1.34 -52.53 -38.10
N PHE A 203 -2.59 -52.13 -37.90
CA PHE A 203 -3.76 -52.47 -38.74
C PHE A 203 -5.03 -51.82 -38.16
N GLY A 204 -5.91 -51.32 -39.03
CA GLY A 204 -7.24 -50.78 -38.68
C GLY A 204 -8.39 -51.65 -39.20
N ARG A 205 -9.58 -51.46 -38.57
CA ARG A 205 -10.98 -51.70 -39.02
C ARG A 205 -11.84 -51.76 -37.73
N LYS A 206 -12.84 -50.90 -37.49
CA LYS A 206 -14.19 -50.68 -38.08
C LYS A 206 -15.26 -51.69 -37.61
N GLY A 207 -16.37 -51.17 -37.04
CA GLY A 207 -17.66 -51.82 -36.72
C GLY A 207 -18.19 -51.32 -35.35
N ASP A 208 -19.10 -50.34 -35.28
CA ASP A 208 -20.59 -50.35 -35.39
C ASP A 208 -21.23 -50.51 -33.99
N GLU A 209 -21.78 -49.43 -33.41
CA GLU A 209 -23.21 -49.05 -33.29
C GLU A 209 -23.82 -49.51 -31.95
N GLU A 210 -24.29 -48.54 -31.14
CA GLU A 210 -25.49 -48.68 -30.33
C GLU A 210 -26.04 -47.28 -29.96
N LYS A 211 -27.30 -47.04 -30.32
CA LYS A 211 -28.12 -45.88 -29.96
C LYS A 211 -28.90 -46.23 -28.70
N GLU A 212 -28.94 -45.34 -27.72
CA GLU A 212 -30.09 -45.21 -26.82
C GLU A 212 -30.39 -43.73 -26.52
N GLU A 213 -31.67 -43.43 -26.53
CA GLU A 213 -32.31 -42.12 -26.41
C GLU A 213 -32.28 -41.60 -24.97
N GLN A 214 -32.18 -40.28 -24.79
CA GLN A 214 -32.79 -39.62 -23.63
C GLN A 214 -33.10 -38.13 -23.90
N THR A 215 -34.39 -37.90 -24.14
CA THR A 215 -35.26 -36.80 -23.68
C THR A 215 -34.66 -35.43 -23.33
N SER A 216 -35.15 -34.45 -24.08
CA SER A 216 -35.12 -33.00 -23.91
C SER A 216 -35.80 -32.47 -22.64
N GLN A 217 -35.13 -31.54 -21.93
CA GLN A 217 -35.70 -30.45 -21.11
C GLN A 217 -34.73 -29.23 -21.08
N PRO A 218 -35.22 -28.01 -20.79
CA PRO A 218 -34.84 -26.76 -21.47
C PRO A 218 -33.59 -26.06 -20.90
N PRO A 219 -32.97 -25.12 -21.64
CA PRO A 219 -31.81 -24.39 -21.15
C PRO A 219 -32.22 -23.38 -20.08
N GLN A 220 -31.63 -23.51 -18.89
CA GLN A 220 -31.57 -22.45 -17.90
C GLN A 220 -30.53 -21.41 -18.32
N GLU A 221 -30.84 -20.15 -18.01
CA GLU A 221 -30.10 -18.93 -18.33
C GLU A 221 -28.65 -19.02 -17.84
N GLU A 222 -27.70 -19.04 -18.79
CA GLU A 222 -26.28 -18.86 -18.49
C GLU A 222 -25.96 -17.36 -18.38
N ASP A 223 -25.35 -17.06 -17.24
CA ASP A 223 -24.71 -15.81 -16.88
C ASP A 223 -23.81 -15.29 -18.00
N ASN A 224 -24.02 -14.02 -18.34
CA ASN A 224 -23.42 -13.30 -19.46
C ASN A 224 -21.94 -12.98 -19.17
N LYS A 225 -21.06 -13.99 -19.11
CA LYS A 225 -19.61 -13.79 -19.13
C LYS A 225 -19.17 -13.59 -20.58
N ILE A 226 -18.94 -12.32 -20.92
CA ILE A 226 -18.36 -11.90 -22.20
C ILE A 226 -17.01 -12.61 -22.39
N LYS A 227 -16.94 -13.50 -23.38
CA LYS A 227 -15.66 -14.10 -23.83
C LYS A 227 -14.84 -13.02 -24.56
N PRO A 228 -13.51 -12.96 -24.39
CA PRO A 228 -12.67 -11.96 -25.06
C PRO A 228 -12.79 -12.06 -26.58
N TRP A 229 -13.00 -10.92 -27.24
CA TRP A 229 -12.95 -10.80 -28.69
C TRP A 229 -11.49 -10.89 -29.14
N HIS A 230 -11.03 -12.08 -29.53
CA HIS A 230 -9.73 -12.22 -30.18
C HIS A 230 -9.83 -11.67 -31.61
N SER A 231 -9.31 -10.46 -31.83
CA SER A 231 -9.03 -10.02 -33.19
C SER A 231 -7.87 -10.88 -33.72
N ALA A 232 -8.16 -11.80 -34.64
CA ALA A 232 -7.23 -12.80 -35.16
C ALA A 232 -6.09 -12.24 -36.04
N SER A 233 -5.67 -10.99 -35.86
CA SER A 233 -4.61 -10.34 -36.64
C SER A 233 -3.34 -9.99 -35.84
N TYR A 234 -3.27 -10.31 -34.54
CA TYR A 234 -2.19 -9.86 -33.65
C TYR A 234 -1.04 -10.85 -33.44
N THR A 235 -1.04 -12.02 -34.07
CA THR A 235 -0.10 -13.11 -33.73
C THR A 235 1.32 -12.96 -34.29
N SER A 236 1.74 -11.79 -34.78
CA SER A 236 3.07 -11.59 -35.37
C SER A 236 3.90 -10.43 -34.79
N ARG A 237 3.35 -9.59 -33.90
CA ARG A 237 4.11 -8.48 -33.30
C ARG A 237 4.60 -8.91 -31.92
N ALA A 238 5.88 -8.72 -31.63
CA ALA A 238 6.40 -8.88 -30.27
C ALA A 238 5.69 -7.89 -29.33
N GLU A 239 5.13 -8.40 -28.23
CA GLU A 239 4.41 -7.56 -27.26
C GLU A 239 5.32 -7.07 -26.13
N PRO A 240 5.07 -5.86 -25.59
CA PRO A 240 5.79 -5.36 -24.42
C PRO A 240 5.63 -6.29 -23.21
N ARG A 241 6.72 -6.43 -22.45
CA ARG A 241 6.77 -7.22 -21.22
C ARG A 241 7.04 -6.35 -20.00
N VAL A 242 6.70 -6.88 -18.83
CA VAL A 242 6.89 -6.24 -17.53
C VAL A 242 7.82 -7.11 -16.69
N LEU A 243 8.92 -6.52 -16.24
CA LEU A 243 9.94 -7.17 -15.41
C LEU A 243 10.80 -6.13 -14.69
N HIS A 244 11.53 -6.58 -13.68
CA HIS A 244 12.57 -5.75 -13.07
C HIS A 244 13.84 -5.79 -13.93
N GLY A 245 14.18 -4.68 -14.57
CA GLY A 245 15.32 -4.59 -15.49
C GLY A 245 16.63 -5.13 -14.90
N TYR A 246 17.43 -5.81 -15.73
CA TYR A 246 18.77 -6.29 -15.36
C TYR A 246 18.80 -7.29 -14.19
N THR A 247 17.70 -8.01 -13.95
CA THR A 247 17.61 -9.06 -12.92
C THR A 247 16.96 -10.35 -13.44
N LEU A 248 17.12 -11.46 -12.71
CA LEU A 248 16.68 -12.81 -13.10
C LEU A 248 15.18 -13.06 -12.82
N THR A 249 14.32 -12.05 -12.98
CA THR A 249 12.88 -12.17 -12.67
C THR A 249 12.11 -12.76 -13.84
N LYS A 250 11.12 -13.63 -13.57
CA LYS A 250 10.18 -14.09 -14.61
C LYS A 250 9.37 -12.89 -15.11
N ASP A 251 9.29 -12.73 -16.43
CA ASP A 251 8.52 -11.66 -17.07
C ASP A 251 7.03 -12.01 -17.20
N MET A 252 6.23 -10.99 -17.49
CA MET A 252 4.82 -11.11 -17.85
C MET A 252 4.49 -10.15 -18.98
N THR A 253 3.43 -10.40 -19.74
CA THR A 253 3.03 -9.47 -20.81
C THR A 253 2.40 -8.21 -20.23
N PHE A 254 2.68 -7.05 -20.83
CA PHE A 254 2.02 -5.78 -20.48
C PHE A 254 0.51 -5.86 -20.66
N ARG A 255 0.03 -6.65 -21.63
CA ARG A 255 -1.38 -6.97 -21.84
C ARG A 255 -2.02 -7.62 -20.62
N ALA A 256 -1.38 -8.62 -20.03
CA ALA A 256 -1.89 -9.29 -18.84
C ALA A 256 -1.97 -8.35 -17.62
N VAL A 257 -1.00 -7.44 -17.50
CA VAL A 257 -1.03 -6.38 -16.47
C VAL A 257 -2.22 -5.44 -16.70
N CYS A 258 -2.42 -4.94 -17.93
CA CYS A 258 -3.54 -4.05 -18.25
C CYS A 258 -4.89 -4.73 -18.02
N ALA A 259 -5.03 -6.02 -18.38
CA ALA A 259 -6.22 -6.82 -18.11
C ALA A 259 -6.51 -6.94 -16.61
N THR A 260 -5.48 -7.21 -15.81
CA THR A 260 -5.62 -7.29 -14.35
C THR A 260 -6.01 -5.93 -13.77
N ILE A 261 -5.39 -4.84 -14.22
CA ILE A 261 -5.76 -3.50 -13.77
C ILE A 261 -7.22 -3.18 -14.14
N ARG A 262 -7.68 -3.49 -15.36
CA ARG A 262 -9.09 -3.32 -15.76
C ARG A 262 -10.05 -3.99 -14.77
N ASP A 263 -9.75 -5.24 -14.40
CA ASP A 263 -10.64 -6.07 -13.61
C ASP A 263 -10.69 -5.66 -12.12
N TYR A 264 -9.60 -5.11 -11.59
CA TYR A 264 -9.45 -4.85 -10.15
C TYR A 264 -9.24 -3.38 -9.77
N ALA A 265 -9.08 -2.46 -10.73
CA ALA A 265 -8.80 -1.04 -10.47
C ALA A 265 -9.79 -0.45 -9.46
N PHE A 266 -11.08 -0.76 -9.60
CA PHE A 266 -12.14 -0.18 -8.78
C PHE A 266 -12.82 -1.18 -7.83
N ALA A 267 -12.23 -2.37 -7.63
CA ALA A 267 -12.83 -3.42 -6.79
C ALA A 267 -12.89 -3.04 -5.30
N ALA A 268 -11.89 -2.28 -4.82
CA ALA A 268 -11.80 -1.84 -3.43
C ALA A 268 -12.31 -0.40 -3.20
N SER A 269 -12.42 0.40 -4.25
CA SER A 269 -12.72 1.85 -4.19
C SER A 269 -13.06 2.36 -5.59
N ASN A 270 -14.07 3.22 -5.72
CA ASN A 270 -14.44 3.93 -6.95
C ASN A 270 -13.52 5.14 -7.24
N LEU A 271 -12.67 5.54 -6.28
CA LEU A 271 -11.74 6.65 -6.45
C LEU A 271 -10.65 6.33 -7.49
N PRO A 272 -10.08 7.36 -8.16
CA PRO A 272 -9.16 7.18 -9.27
C PRO A 272 -7.94 6.32 -8.93
N LEU A 273 -7.47 5.61 -9.97
CA LEU A 273 -6.23 4.83 -9.95
C LEU A 273 -5.15 5.53 -10.79
N ILE A 274 -3.95 5.65 -10.25
CA ILE A 274 -2.75 6.10 -10.96
C ILE A 274 -1.92 4.90 -11.39
N VAL A 275 -1.57 4.82 -12.68
CA VAL A 275 -0.62 3.86 -13.21
C VAL A 275 0.66 4.60 -13.61
N SER A 276 1.72 4.42 -12.82
CA SER A 276 3.05 4.98 -13.07
C SER A 276 3.85 4.07 -13.98
N LEU A 277 4.08 4.52 -15.21
CA LEU A 277 4.88 3.78 -16.20
C LEU A 277 6.36 4.16 -16.09
N GLU A 278 7.21 3.15 -15.99
CA GLU A 278 8.64 3.24 -16.28
C GLU A 278 8.89 2.55 -17.63
N VAL A 279 9.35 3.31 -18.62
CA VAL A 279 9.31 2.88 -20.02
C VAL A 279 10.73 2.68 -20.53
N HIS A 280 11.04 1.44 -20.89
CA HIS A 280 12.31 1.00 -21.47
C HIS A 280 12.13 0.40 -22.88
N THR A 281 10.93 0.53 -23.46
CA THR A 281 10.58 0.04 -24.79
C THR A 281 10.96 0.98 -25.92
N GLY A 282 11.25 0.41 -27.10
CA GLY A 282 11.40 1.14 -28.36
C GLY A 282 10.07 1.76 -28.85
N PRO A 283 10.12 2.67 -29.84
CA PRO A 283 8.93 3.39 -30.33
C PRO A 283 7.77 2.49 -30.78
N GLU A 284 8.05 1.41 -31.49
CA GLU A 284 7.01 0.48 -31.96
C GLU A 284 6.29 -0.22 -30.79
N GLN A 285 7.05 -0.68 -29.80
CA GLN A 285 6.46 -1.30 -28.61
C GLN A 285 5.73 -0.28 -27.74
N GLN A 286 6.14 1.00 -27.73
CA GLN A 286 5.35 2.07 -27.11
C GLN A 286 4.02 2.32 -27.82
N GLU A 287 3.93 2.18 -29.15
CA GLU A 287 2.64 2.20 -29.86
C GLU A 287 1.75 1.05 -29.43
N ILE A 288 2.31 -0.16 -29.32
CA ILE A 288 1.58 -1.34 -28.80
C ILE A 288 1.10 -1.12 -27.38
N MET A 289 1.91 -0.50 -26.51
CA MET A 289 1.48 -0.12 -25.15
C MET A 289 0.24 0.79 -25.19
N VAL A 290 0.23 1.80 -26.05
CA VAL A 290 -0.90 2.73 -26.21
C VAL A 290 -2.13 2.00 -26.75
N GLU A 291 -1.97 1.12 -27.74
CA GLU A 291 -3.07 0.27 -28.26
C GLU A 291 -3.69 -0.58 -27.13
N ILE A 292 -2.86 -1.30 -26.36
CA ILE A 292 -3.30 -2.16 -25.26
C ILE A 292 -4.02 -1.35 -24.18
N MET A 293 -3.48 -0.20 -23.76
CA MET A 293 -4.12 0.63 -22.73
C MET A 293 -5.49 1.15 -23.21
N ASN A 294 -5.60 1.61 -24.46
CA ASN A 294 -6.87 2.07 -25.02
C ASN A 294 -7.89 0.93 -25.15
N GLU A 295 -7.43 -0.28 -25.49
CA GLU A 295 -8.29 -1.46 -25.60
C GLU A 295 -8.84 -1.88 -24.23
N TYR A 296 -7.95 -2.10 -23.25
CA TYR A 296 -8.31 -2.71 -21.97
C TYR A 296 -8.90 -1.72 -20.98
N TRP A 297 -8.52 -0.45 -21.05
CA TRP A 297 -9.04 0.58 -20.14
C TRP A 297 -10.06 1.48 -20.81
N LYS A 298 -10.63 1.08 -21.94
CA LYS A 298 -11.67 1.86 -22.64
C LYS A 298 -12.78 2.32 -21.69
N GLY A 299 -13.03 3.62 -21.65
CA GLY A 299 -14.02 4.25 -20.76
C GLY A 299 -13.54 4.53 -19.33
N MET A 300 -12.47 3.87 -18.88
CA MET A 300 -11.80 4.10 -17.61
C MET A 300 -10.57 5.00 -17.78
N LEU A 301 -9.82 4.84 -18.86
CA LEU A 301 -8.63 5.62 -19.18
C LEU A 301 -9.00 7.09 -19.38
N LEU A 302 -8.24 7.96 -18.74
CA LEU A 302 -8.28 9.39 -18.99
C LEU A 302 -7.32 9.73 -20.12
N GLU A 303 -7.84 9.83 -21.34
CA GLU A 303 -7.06 10.09 -22.55
C GLU A 303 -6.86 11.59 -22.84
N LEU A 304 -7.78 12.42 -22.36
CA LEU A 304 -7.81 13.87 -22.61
C LEU A 304 -8.13 14.63 -21.32
N PRO A 305 -7.74 15.92 -21.21
CA PRO A 305 -8.21 16.79 -20.14
C PRO A 305 -9.73 16.82 -20.07
N LEU A 306 -10.27 16.98 -18.85
CA LEU A 306 -11.71 17.13 -18.63
C LEU A 306 -12.28 18.36 -19.33
N ASP A 307 -11.48 19.42 -19.46
CA ASP A 307 -11.76 20.58 -20.32
C ASP A 307 -10.86 20.53 -21.57
N PRO A 308 -11.40 20.12 -22.74
CA PRO A 308 -10.63 20.02 -23.97
C PRO A 308 -10.08 21.36 -24.48
N ALA A 309 -10.54 22.50 -23.95
CA ALA A 309 -9.99 23.81 -24.30
C ALA A 309 -8.64 24.09 -23.64
N GLN A 310 -8.29 23.37 -22.57
CA GLN A 310 -7.04 23.54 -21.85
C GLN A 310 -5.92 22.67 -22.45
N GLY A 311 -4.78 23.29 -22.72
CA GLY A 311 -3.56 22.56 -23.05
C GLY A 311 -3.06 21.73 -21.85
N LEU A 312 -2.35 20.64 -22.11
CA LEU A 312 -1.83 19.74 -21.07
C LEU A 312 -0.92 20.43 -20.03
N ASP A 313 -0.27 21.53 -20.43
CA ASP A 313 0.67 22.28 -19.58
C ASP A 313 -0.01 23.40 -18.78
N GLU A 314 -1.28 23.69 -19.06
CA GLU A 314 -2.09 24.72 -18.37
C GLU A 314 -3.29 24.12 -17.63
N ALA A 315 -3.55 22.82 -17.84
CA ALA A 315 -4.72 22.14 -17.30
C ALA A 315 -4.75 22.16 -15.77
N HIS A 316 -5.83 22.66 -15.20
CA HIS A 316 -6.03 22.64 -13.75
C HIS A 316 -6.20 21.21 -13.25
N LEU A 317 -5.63 20.92 -12.08
CA LEU A 317 -5.80 19.61 -11.46
C LEU A 317 -7.28 19.40 -11.07
N PRO A 318 -7.89 18.31 -11.52
CA PRO A 318 -9.29 18.01 -11.24
C PRO A 318 -9.47 17.61 -9.78
N THR A 319 -10.72 17.61 -9.35
CA THR A 319 -11.14 17.10 -8.04
C THR A 319 -11.25 15.57 -8.07
N LEU A 320 -11.26 14.93 -6.89
CA LEU A 320 -11.44 13.47 -6.82
C LEU A 320 -12.79 13.03 -7.42
N LYS A 321 -13.84 13.81 -7.16
CA LYS A 321 -15.19 13.54 -7.64
C LYS A 321 -15.27 13.49 -9.16
N GLU A 322 -14.52 14.35 -9.84
CA GLU A 322 -14.49 14.41 -11.31
C GLU A 322 -13.73 13.24 -11.94
N LEU A 323 -12.93 12.52 -11.15
CA LEU A 323 -12.10 11.41 -11.58
C LEU A 323 -12.60 10.04 -11.10
N GLU A 324 -13.84 9.96 -10.65
CA GLU A 324 -14.44 8.70 -10.22
C GLU A 324 -14.38 7.66 -11.36
N ASN A 325 -13.94 6.44 -11.02
CA ASN A 325 -13.74 5.33 -11.96
C ASN A 325 -12.77 5.64 -13.12
N LYS A 326 -11.81 6.56 -12.91
CA LYS A 326 -10.78 6.89 -13.91
C LYS A 326 -9.41 6.32 -13.59
N ILE A 327 -8.72 5.88 -14.64
CA ILE A 327 -7.32 5.47 -14.65
C ILE A 327 -6.50 6.61 -15.25
N LEU A 328 -5.57 7.15 -14.46
CA LEU A 328 -4.64 8.19 -14.87
C LEU A 328 -3.27 7.56 -15.13
N VAL A 329 -2.65 7.89 -16.26
CA VAL A 329 -1.29 7.45 -16.55
C VAL A 329 -0.30 8.51 -16.08
N LYS A 330 0.68 8.10 -15.28
CA LYS A 330 1.90 8.90 -15.05
C LYS A 330 2.97 8.39 -16.00
N VAL A 331 3.43 9.24 -16.91
CA VAL A 331 4.50 8.92 -17.87
C VAL A 331 5.34 10.15 -18.18
N LYS A 332 6.60 9.95 -18.56
CA LYS A 332 7.50 11.06 -18.87
C LYS A 332 6.97 11.86 -20.06
N ARG A 333 6.88 13.18 -19.88
CA ARG A 333 6.57 14.11 -20.98
C ARG A 333 7.85 14.65 -21.60
N GLY A 334 7.90 14.69 -22.93
CA GLY A 334 8.98 15.36 -23.64
C GLY A 334 8.95 16.87 -23.37
N HIS A 335 10.10 17.54 -23.44
CA HIS A 335 10.14 19.00 -23.43
C HIS A 335 9.36 19.51 -24.66
N MET A 336 8.10 19.94 -24.48
CA MET A 336 7.58 20.98 -25.35
C MET A 336 8.53 22.15 -25.15
N LYS A 337 9.32 22.50 -26.18
CA LYS A 337 10.24 23.64 -26.09
C LYS A 337 9.40 24.84 -25.63
N PRO A 338 9.70 25.46 -24.47
CA PRO A 338 9.09 26.73 -24.15
C PRO A 338 9.41 27.67 -25.31
N VAL A 339 8.40 28.35 -25.85
CA VAL A 339 8.62 29.44 -26.80
C VAL A 339 9.56 30.41 -26.09
N ALA A 340 10.80 30.51 -26.58
CA ALA A 340 11.81 31.35 -25.97
C ALA A 340 11.30 32.79 -26.00
N ALA A 341 11.00 33.35 -24.82
CA ALA A 341 10.83 34.78 -24.70
C ALA A 341 12.16 35.44 -25.07
N GLU A 342 12.11 36.47 -25.91
CA GLU A 342 13.29 37.22 -26.35
C GLU A 342 14.11 37.73 -25.14
N PRO A 343 15.45 37.71 -25.21
CA PRO A 343 16.29 38.12 -24.11
C PRO A 343 16.19 39.64 -23.90
N GLN A 344 15.57 40.06 -22.81
CA GLN A 344 15.78 41.41 -22.28
C GLN A 344 17.09 41.48 -21.47
N PRO A 345 17.91 42.52 -21.64
CA PRO A 345 19.12 42.69 -20.86
C PRO A 345 18.77 43.36 -19.53
N THR A 346 18.89 42.64 -18.42
CA THR A 346 18.90 43.26 -17.09
C THR A 346 20.12 42.81 -16.30
N THR A 347 21.06 43.74 -16.22
CA THR A 347 22.10 43.83 -15.20
C THR A 347 21.46 43.87 -13.81
N LEU A 348 21.83 42.95 -12.93
CA LEU A 348 22.11 43.15 -11.49
C LEU A 348 22.41 41.78 -10.86
N ALA A 349 23.57 41.70 -10.22
CA ALA A 349 24.10 40.50 -9.58
C ALA A 349 23.25 40.09 -8.38
N ALA A 350 22.86 38.81 -8.32
CA ALA A 350 22.40 38.15 -7.10
C ALA A 350 23.57 37.39 -6.46
N PRO A 351 23.68 37.35 -5.11
CA PRO A 351 24.77 36.67 -4.44
C PRO A 351 24.64 35.14 -4.56
N ALA A 352 25.76 34.50 -4.87
CA ALA A 352 25.90 33.06 -4.92
C ALA A 352 26.03 32.46 -3.52
N SER A 353 25.11 31.58 -3.12
CA SER A 353 25.35 30.61 -2.05
C SER A 353 24.31 29.49 -2.03
N ALA A 354 24.49 28.50 -2.92
CA ALA A 354 24.16 27.11 -2.66
C ALA A 354 25.07 26.26 -3.57
N PRO A 355 25.83 25.27 -3.05
CA PRO A 355 26.60 24.39 -3.91
C PRO A 355 25.62 23.62 -4.82
N PRO A 356 25.95 23.38 -6.09
CA PRO A 356 25.10 22.58 -6.95
C PRO A 356 24.98 21.18 -6.34
N LEU A 357 23.75 20.77 -6.02
CA LEU A 357 23.43 19.36 -5.76
C LEU A 357 24.01 18.56 -6.92
N LYS A 358 24.76 17.49 -6.62
CA LYS A 358 25.40 16.63 -7.64
C LYS A 358 24.37 16.32 -8.71
N HIS A 359 24.71 16.48 -10.00
CA HIS A 359 23.86 16.15 -11.14
C HIS A 359 23.06 14.87 -10.86
N THR A 360 21.76 15.00 -10.58
CA THR A 360 20.88 13.85 -10.34
C THR A 360 20.05 13.63 -11.59
N THR A 361 20.17 12.45 -12.18
CA THR A 361 19.23 11.95 -13.18
C THR A 361 17.92 11.64 -12.47
N SER A 362 17.05 12.64 -12.34
CA SER A 362 15.69 12.44 -11.86
C SER A 362 14.86 11.74 -12.94
N ALA A 363 14.96 10.41 -12.93
CA ALA A 363 14.10 9.37 -13.49
C ALA A 363 14.83 8.01 -13.40
N ASP A 364 15.50 7.75 -12.27
CA ASP A 364 16.16 6.47 -11.99
C ASP A 364 15.57 5.87 -10.71
N SER A 365 14.48 5.13 -10.90
CA SER A 365 14.21 3.95 -10.09
C SER A 365 15.15 2.84 -10.60
N GLY A 366 16.01 2.34 -9.71
CA GLY A 366 16.48 0.95 -9.78
C GLY A 366 17.29 0.45 -11.00
N THR A 367 18.29 1.16 -11.52
CA THR A 367 19.39 0.43 -12.20
C THR A 367 20.52 0.18 -11.22
N SER A 368 20.78 -1.10 -10.92
CA SER A 368 22.12 -1.52 -10.54
C SER A 368 23.06 -1.07 -11.66
N GLU A 369 24.03 -0.19 -11.35
CA GLU A 369 25.15 0.08 -12.25
C GLU A 369 26.02 -1.19 -12.37
N SER A 370 25.54 -2.22 -13.06
CA SER A 370 26.41 -3.25 -13.60
C SER A 370 26.84 -2.79 -14.98
N SER A 371 27.96 -2.06 -15.03
CA SER A 371 28.67 -1.83 -16.28
C SER A 371 28.98 -3.18 -16.92
N GLU A 372 28.47 -3.43 -18.13
CA GLU A 372 28.93 -4.54 -18.95
C GLU A 372 30.44 -4.43 -19.13
N VAL A 373 31.17 -5.42 -18.61
CA VAL A 373 32.60 -5.55 -18.84
C VAL A 373 32.72 -6.27 -20.18
N GLY A 374 33.09 -5.51 -21.22
CA GLY A 374 33.48 -6.11 -22.49
C GLY A 374 34.70 -7.03 -22.31
N PRO A 375 35.01 -7.91 -23.29
CA PRO A 375 36.16 -8.81 -23.22
C PRO A 375 37.51 -8.09 -22.97
N ASP A 376 37.57 -6.77 -23.20
CA ASP A 376 38.76 -5.92 -23.03
C ASP A 376 38.74 -5.03 -21.77
N GLY A 377 37.77 -5.18 -20.86
CA GLY A 377 37.78 -4.46 -19.57
C GLY A 377 37.33 -2.99 -19.62
N GLU A 378 36.91 -2.47 -20.77
CA GLU A 378 36.33 -1.12 -20.88
C GLU A 378 34.86 -1.11 -20.46
N LYS A 379 34.49 -0.17 -19.57
CA LYS A 379 33.10 0.09 -19.19
C LYS A 379 32.36 0.69 -20.37
N LYS A 380 31.45 -0.07 -20.99
CA LYS A 380 30.50 0.53 -21.95
C LYS A 380 29.59 1.53 -21.22
N PRO A 381 29.37 2.73 -21.77
CA PRO A 381 28.33 3.61 -21.27
C PRO A 381 26.96 2.92 -21.40
N PRO A 382 26.03 3.10 -20.45
CA PRO A 382 24.70 2.54 -20.55
C PRO A 382 24.02 2.98 -21.84
N ALA A 383 23.25 2.08 -22.44
CA ALA A 383 22.50 2.38 -23.66
C ALA A 383 21.61 3.62 -23.43
N PRO A 384 21.51 4.54 -24.40
CA PRO A 384 20.66 5.71 -24.25
C PRO A 384 19.21 5.29 -24.08
N LYS A 385 18.55 5.77 -23.01
CA LYS A 385 17.14 5.46 -22.74
C LYS A 385 16.27 5.84 -23.96
N PRO A 386 15.28 5.01 -24.33
CA PRO A 386 14.42 5.29 -25.46
C PRO A 386 13.63 6.59 -25.22
N LYS A 387 13.41 7.35 -26.30
CA LYS A 387 12.57 8.54 -26.25
C LYS A 387 11.10 8.12 -26.19
N ILE A 388 10.33 8.78 -25.32
CA ILE A 388 8.89 8.57 -25.26
C ILE A 388 8.25 9.14 -26.52
N ILE A 389 7.43 8.33 -27.21
CA ILE A 389 6.66 8.77 -28.38
C ILE A 389 5.55 9.72 -27.96
N GLU A 390 5.13 10.58 -28.88
CA GLU A 390 4.09 11.57 -28.60
C GLU A 390 2.76 10.93 -28.15
N ALA A 391 2.35 9.82 -28.78
CA ALA A 391 1.12 9.11 -28.44
C ALA A 391 1.11 8.65 -26.97
N LEU A 392 2.22 8.08 -26.48
CA LEU A 392 2.36 7.66 -25.09
C LEU A 392 2.47 8.87 -24.16
N SER A 393 3.26 9.88 -24.53
CA SER A 393 3.42 11.11 -23.73
C SER A 393 2.10 11.85 -23.49
N ARG A 394 1.16 11.81 -24.46
CA ARG A 394 -0.15 12.47 -24.35
C ARG A 394 -1.08 11.84 -23.31
N LEU A 395 -0.91 10.55 -23.01
CA LEU A 395 -1.69 9.87 -21.97
C LEU A 395 -1.36 10.36 -20.55
N GLY A 396 -0.24 11.05 -20.38
CA GLY A 396 0.17 11.64 -19.11
C GLY A 396 -0.65 12.86 -18.69
N VAL A 397 -1.98 12.89 -18.85
CA VAL A 397 -2.85 14.10 -18.87
C VAL A 397 -2.71 15.04 -17.66
N TYR A 398 -2.77 14.51 -16.45
CA TYR A 398 -2.60 15.30 -15.21
C TYR A 398 -1.32 14.94 -14.45
N LEU A 399 -0.54 13.98 -14.97
CA LEU A 399 0.61 13.37 -14.29
C LEU A 399 1.81 13.23 -15.24
N GLY A 400 2.26 14.35 -15.80
CA GLY A 400 3.43 14.39 -16.66
C GLY A 400 4.73 14.28 -15.85
N GLY A 401 5.52 13.25 -16.11
CA GLY A 401 6.81 13.07 -15.44
C GLY A 401 7.90 13.97 -16.04
N TYR A 402 8.60 14.73 -15.18
CA TYR A 402 9.75 15.55 -15.56
C TYR A 402 10.95 15.24 -14.68
N SER A 403 12.15 15.46 -15.23
CA SER A 403 13.37 15.38 -14.44
C SER A 403 13.49 16.61 -13.55
N TYR A 404 13.49 16.37 -12.25
CA TYR A 404 13.79 17.39 -11.25
C TYR A 404 15.18 17.99 -11.48
N LYS A 405 15.26 19.30 -11.36
CA LYS A 405 16.50 20.08 -11.37
C LYS A 405 16.53 20.90 -10.08
N THR A 406 15.48 21.68 -9.90
CA THR A 406 15.22 22.56 -8.77
C THR A 406 13.70 22.83 -8.72
N LEU A 407 13.22 23.38 -7.60
CA LEU A 407 11.80 23.75 -7.43
C LEU A 407 11.43 25.10 -8.10
N ASP A 408 12.36 25.77 -8.77
CA ASP A 408 12.15 27.00 -9.55
C ASP A 408 12.30 26.79 -11.06
N ALA A 409 12.66 25.58 -11.48
CA ALA A 409 12.74 25.20 -12.87
C ALA A 409 11.41 25.46 -13.60
N PRO A 410 11.42 25.79 -14.91
CA PRO A 410 10.20 26.01 -15.68
C PRO A 410 9.21 24.84 -15.58
N GLU A 411 9.72 23.61 -15.53
CA GLU A 411 8.92 22.40 -15.36
C GLU A 411 8.13 22.38 -14.05
N ALA A 412 8.67 22.99 -12.97
CA ALA A 412 8.02 23.08 -11.67
C ALA A 412 6.80 24.03 -11.64
N LYS A 413 6.53 24.75 -12.73
CA LYS A 413 5.40 25.67 -12.88
C LYS A 413 4.22 25.04 -13.64
N ILE A 414 4.42 23.88 -14.25
CA ILE A 414 3.38 23.18 -15.01
C ILE A 414 2.42 22.52 -14.02
N PRO A 415 1.11 22.85 -13.96
CA PRO A 415 0.19 22.31 -12.95
C PRO A 415 0.13 20.79 -12.89
N THR A 416 0.37 20.13 -14.02
CA THR A 416 0.27 18.68 -14.20
C THR A 416 1.60 17.94 -14.07
N HIS A 417 2.67 18.62 -13.66
CA HIS A 417 3.98 17.98 -13.51
C HIS A 417 4.05 17.09 -12.27
N VAL A 418 4.88 16.05 -12.38
CA VAL A 418 5.25 15.16 -11.30
C VAL A 418 6.76 15.08 -11.24
N PHE A 419 7.32 15.41 -10.07
CA PHE A 419 8.70 15.05 -9.74
C PHE A 419 8.74 13.72 -8.98
N SER A 420 9.70 12.87 -9.30
CA SER A 420 9.94 11.60 -8.61
C SER A 420 11.36 11.59 -8.07
N LEU A 421 11.51 11.50 -6.76
CA LEU A 421 12.78 11.59 -6.05
C LEU A 421 12.96 10.39 -5.11
N SER A 422 14.19 9.88 -5.04
CA SER A 422 14.55 8.87 -4.04
C SER A 422 14.44 9.46 -2.63
N GLU A 423 14.20 8.61 -1.64
CA GLU A 423 14.09 9.01 -0.23
C GLU A 423 15.21 9.97 0.22
N GLY A 424 16.46 9.71 -0.18
CA GLY A 424 17.62 10.50 0.25
C GLY A 424 17.66 11.87 -0.44
N THR A 425 17.40 11.91 -1.75
CA THR A 425 17.38 13.17 -2.50
C THR A 425 16.28 14.10 -2.01
N LEU A 426 15.11 13.55 -1.72
CA LEU A 426 13.98 14.35 -1.24
C LEU A 426 14.22 14.89 0.18
N MET A 427 14.91 14.12 1.04
CA MET A 427 15.36 14.62 2.34
C MET A 427 16.39 15.75 2.19
N GLU A 428 17.36 15.63 1.28
CA GLU A 428 18.30 16.72 0.97
C GLU A 428 17.59 17.99 0.48
N VAL A 429 16.54 17.85 -0.34
CA VAL A 429 15.71 18.97 -0.79
C VAL A 429 14.94 19.60 0.38
N HIS A 430 14.37 18.78 1.28
CA HIS A 430 13.68 19.27 2.47
C HIS A 430 14.62 20.05 3.40
N GLU A 431 15.85 19.56 3.60
CA GLU A 431 16.87 20.24 4.40
C GLU A 431 17.34 21.56 3.75
N SER A 432 17.39 21.61 2.42
CA SER A 432 17.93 22.76 1.67
C SER A 432 16.90 23.86 1.41
N ASP A 433 15.67 23.49 1.07
CA ASP A 433 14.60 24.43 0.69
C ASP A 433 13.21 23.95 1.17
N PRO A 434 12.98 23.89 2.50
CA PRO A 434 11.77 23.33 3.09
C PRO A 434 10.52 24.12 2.74
N VAL A 435 10.61 25.45 2.68
CA VAL A 435 9.47 26.35 2.39
C VAL A 435 8.97 26.08 0.98
N ARG A 436 9.88 26.06 0.00
CA ARG A 436 9.50 25.87 -1.40
C ARG A 436 9.05 24.45 -1.67
N LEU A 437 9.65 23.45 -1.02
CA LEU A 437 9.20 22.06 -1.13
C LEU A 437 7.78 21.91 -0.61
N PHE A 438 7.50 22.49 0.56
CA PHE A 438 6.18 22.44 1.16
C PHE A 438 5.13 23.12 0.30
N GLU A 439 5.42 24.34 -0.17
CA GLU A 439 4.54 25.10 -1.06
C GLU A 439 4.30 24.35 -2.39
N HIS A 440 5.35 23.79 -2.97
CA HIS A 440 5.23 22.94 -4.15
C HIS A 440 4.24 21.79 -3.92
N ASN A 441 4.37 21.08 -2.80
CA ASN A 441 3.55 19.91 -2.49
C ASN A 441 2.08 20.23 -2.17
N LYS A 442 1.70 21.51 -2.00
CA LYS A 442 0.29 21.90 -1.93
C LYS A 442 -0.37 21.91 -3.31
N HIS A 443 0.39 22.28 -4.34
CA HIS A 443 -0.15 22.57 -5.66
C HIS A 443 0.17 21.49 -6.70
N PHE A 444 1.32 20.84 -6.58
CA PHE A 444 1.87 19.94 -7.58
C PHE A 444 2.22 18.57 -6.98
N PHE A 445 2.50 17.59 -7.84
CA PHE A 445 2.76 16.22 -7.41
C PHE A 445 4.25 15.96 -7.15
N MET A 446 4.51 15.35 -6.00
CA MET A 446 5.80 14.75 -5.67
C MET A 446 5.61 13.26 -5.39
N ARG A 447 6.54 12.45 -5.91
CA ARG A 447 6.66 11.02 -5.61
C ARG A 447 7.96 10.76 -4.85
N ALA A 448 7.84 10.13 -3.69
CA ALA A 448 8.96 9.56 -2.93
C ALA A 448 9.02 8.06 -3.16
N TYR A 449 10.22 7.49 -3.33
CA TYR A 449 10.41 6.05 -3.47
C TYR A 449 11.68 5.55 -2.75
N PRO A 450 11.75 4.26 -2.38
CA PRO A 450 12.90 3.71 -1.66
C PRO A 450 14.17 3.72 -2.52
N LYS A 451 15.34 4.02 -1.93
CA LYS A 451 16.61 4.02 -2.68
C LYS A 451 16.96 2.63 -3.22
N GLY A 452 17.50 2.54 -4.44
CA GLY A 452 17.89 1.27 -5.09
C GLY A 452 18.91 0.40 -4.33
N LEU A 453 19.63 0.95 -3.34
CA LEU A 453 20.50 0.17 -2.45
C LEU A 453 19.73 -0.70 -1.43
N ARG A 454 18.39 -0.61 -1.38
CA ARG A 454 17.54 -1.44 -0.53
C ARG A 454 17.27 -2.80 -1.19
N LEU A 455 18.34 -3.58 -1.36
CA LEU A 455 18.32 -4.91 -2.01
C LEU A 455 17.34 -5.91 -1.34
N THR A 456 17.02 -5.69 -0.06
CA THR A 456 16.04 -6.50 0.70
C THR A 456 14.60 -5.99 0.55
N SER A 457 14.30 -5.02 -0.32
CA SER A 457 12.99 -4.37 -0.46
C SER A 457 12.48 -3.67 0.82
N SER A 458 13.37 -3.20 1.70
CA SER A 458 12.96 -2.46 2.92
C SER A 458 12.20 -1.19 2.57
N ASN A 459 11.26 -0.78 3.41
CA ASN A 459 10.57 0.49 3.22
C ASN A 459 11.31 1.67 3.86
N LEU A 460 11.08 2.84 3.27
CA LEU A 460 11.35 4.14 3.88
C LEU A 460 10.35 4.39 5.03
N ASN A 461 10.63 5.37 5.90
CA ASN A 461 9.65 5.82 6.89
C ASN A 461 8.67 6.79 6.21
N PRO A 462 7.42 6.41 5.93
CA PRO A 462 6.52 7.22 5.12
C PRO A 462 6.07 8.50 5.81
N SER A 463 6.04 8.54 7.16
CA SER A 463 5.54 9.70 7.89
C SER A 463 6.39 10.95 7.67
N VAL A 464 7.71 10.79 7.47
CA VAL A 464 8.62 11.91 7.17
C VAL A 464 8.19 12.64 5.90
N PHE A 465 7.80 11.88 4.86
CA PHE A 465 7.41 12.44 3.57
C PHE A 465 5.98 12.98 3.57
N TRP A 466 5.05 12.33 4.28
CA TRP A 466 3.70 12.87 4.47
C TRP A 466 3.73 14.20 5.23
N ARG A 467 4.61 14.34 6.24
CA ARG A 467 4.82 15.61 6.96
C ARG A 467 5.38 16.73 6.09
N ALA A 468 6.15 16.40 5.04
CA ALA A 468 6.58 17.34 4.00
C ALA A 468 5.52 17.59 2.92
N GLY A 469 4.32 17.01 3.05
CA GLY A 469 3.18 17.20 2.13
C GLY A 469 3.19 16.31 0.88
N VAL A 470 4.10 15.33 0.78
CA VAL A 470 4.24 14.48 -0.40
C VAL A 470 3.06 13.54 -0.54
N GLN A 471 2.44 13.52 -1.73
CA GLN A 471 1.22 12.77 -2.02
C GLN A 471 1.50 11.28 -2.25
N ILE A 472 2.48 10.98 -3.12
CA ILE A 472 2.77 9.63 -3.61
C ILE A 472 4.01 9.12 -2.89
N VAL A 473 3.81 8.48 -1.74
CA VAL A 473 4.90 7.84 -0.97
C VAL A 473 4.87 6.35 -1.28
N ALA A 474 5.63 5.92 -2.27
CA ALA A 474 5.60 4.56 -2.80
C ALA A 474 6.39 3.60 -1.89
N LEU A 475 5.75 2.49 -1.52
CA LEU A 475 6.32 1.45 -0.65
C LEU A 475 6.41 0.10 -1.37
N ASN A 476 7.29 -0.78 -0.92
CA ASN A 476 7.34 -2.20 -1.31
C ASN A 476 6.27 -2.97 -0.52
N TRP A 477 5.14 -3.28 -1.17
CA TRP A 477 3.96 -3.89 -0.54
C TRP A 477 4.10 -5.38 -0.19
N GLN A 478 5.08 -6.05 -0.81
CA GLN A 478 5.47 -7.42 -0.57
C GLN A 478 6.35 -7.60 0.67
N ARG A 479 6.65 -6.50 1.39
CA ARG A 479 7.43 -6.52 2.62
C ARG A 479 6.66 -5.98 3.81
N TRP A 480 6.48 -6.81 4.83
CA TRP A 480 5.84 -6.43 6.09
C TRP A 480 6.85 -5.84 7.07
N ASP A 481 6.91 -4.52 7.10
CA ASP A 481 7.71 -3.74 8.04
C ASP A 481 6.94 -2.53 8.56
N GLY A 482 7.63 -1.69 9.34
CA GLY A 482 7.03 -0.53 9.97
C GLY A 482 6.35 0.44 8.99
N GLY A 483 6.90 0.57 7.77
CA GLY A 483 6.33 1.45 6.75
C GLY A 483 4.97 0.96 6.28
N MET A 484 4.82 -0.36 6.03
CA MET A 484 3.51 -0.93 5.66
C MET A 484 2.50 -0.89 6.81
N MET A 485 2.94 -1.02 8.06
CA MET A 485 2.06 -0.85 9.23
C MET A 485 1.55 0.60 9.35
N GLN A 486 2.40 1.59 9.11
CA GLN A 486 2.00 3.00 9.05
C GLN A 486 1.12 3.30 7.83
N ASN A 487 1.35 2.64 6.69
CA ASN A 487 0.49 2.73 5.51
C ASN A 487 -0.93 2.25 5.79
N GLU A 488 -1.09 1.09 6.46
CA GLU A 488 -2.41 0.64 6.93
C GLU A 488 -3.06 1.68 7.85
N ALA A 489 -2.33 2.19 8.84
CA ALA A 489 -2.84 3.19 9.76
C ALA A 489 -3.30 4.49 9.07
N MET A 490 -2.57 4.91 8.04
CA MET A 490 -2.86 6.10 7.26
C MET A 490 -4.16 5.94 6.47
N PHE A 491 -4.30 4.83 5.76
CA PHE A 491 -5.33 4.67 4.72
C PHE A 491 -6.53 3.80 5.13
N ALA A 492 -6.49 3.05 6.23
CA ALA A 492 -7.55 2.10 6.63
C ALA A 492 -8.99 2.64 6.49
N GLY A 493 -9.78 2.13 5.54
CA GLY A 493 -11.17 2.52 5.33
C GLY A 493 -11.37 3.86 4.62
N THR A 494 -10.35 4.39 3.95
CA THR A 494 -10.38 5.69 3.23
C THR A 494 -10.47 5.53 1.71
N GLY A 495 -10.55 4.30 1.20
CA GLY A 495 -10.51 4.04 -0.25
C GLY A 495 -9.16 4.35 -0.89
N GLY A 496 -8.09 4.49 -0.09
CA GLY A 496 -6.72 4.75 -0.51
C GLY A 496 -6.38 6.22 -0.75
N TRP A 497 -7.29 7.15 -0.41
CA TRP A 497 -7.10 8.60 -0.52
C TRP A 497 -7.41 9.27 0.81
N VAL A 498 -6.48 10.08 1.32
CA VAL A 498 -6.65 10.81 2.59
C VAL A 498 -6.46 12.29 2.33
N LEU A 499 -7.48 13.10 2.61
CA LEU A 499 -7.38 14.55 2.50
C LEU A 499 -6.29 15.06 3.46
N LYS A 500 -5.38 15.90 2.97
CA LYS A 500 -4.33 16.51 3.79
C LYS A 500 -4.93 17.41 4.88
N PRO A 501 -4.22 17.67 5.99
CA PRO A 501 -4.59 18.69 6.96
C PRO A 501 -4.81 20.06 6.29
N GLU A 502 -5.62 20.93 6.87
CA GLU A 502 -6.02 22.20 6.24
C GLU A 502 -4.83 23.04 5.77
N GLY A 503 -3.80 23.21 6.60
CA GLY A 503 -2.64 24.04 6.24
C GLY A 503 -1.74 23.44 5.16
N TYR A 504 -1.93 22.18 4.80
CA TYR A 504 -1.19 21.44 3.76
C TYR A 504 -1.87 21.49 2.39
N ARG A 505 -3.03 22.17 2.29
CA ARG A 505 -3.81 22.25 1.06
C ARG A 505 -3.45 23.49 0.25
N SER A 506 -3.73 23.46 -1.04
CA SER A 506 -3.58 24.56 -2.00
C SER A 506 -4.34 25.84 -1.63
N THR A 507 -5.30 25.77 -0.70
CA THR A 507 -6.06 26.93 -0.20
C THR A 507 -5.37 27.63 0.97
N SER A 508 -4.36 27.01 1.58
CA SER A 508 -3.65 27.53 2.75
C SER A 508 -2.45 28.40 2.37
N GLN A 509 -2.22 29.46 3.13
CA GLN A 509 -1.06 30.35 3.01
C GLN A 509 0.14 29.94 3.88
N GLU A 510 0.05 28.82 4.60
CA GLU A 510 1.08 28.40 5.56
C GLU A 510 2.39 27.96 4.88
N ALA A 511 3.51 28.57 5.23
CA ALA A 511 4.75 28.40 4.47
C ALA A 511 5.46 27.05 4.71
N THR A 512 5.24 26.40 5.85
CA THR A 512 5.94 25.17 6.23
C THR A 512 5.07 24.26 7.08
N GLN A 513 5.43 22.97 7.16
CA GLN A 513 4.81 22.01 8.08
C GLN A 513 4.78 22.46 9.55
N LYS A 514 5.73 23.29 9.97
CA LYS A 514 5.81 23.82 11.34
C LYS A 514 4.63 24.72 11.71
N THR A 515 4.04 25.41 10.73
CA THR A 515 2.93 26.35 10.95
C THR A 515 1.62 25.86 10.30
N ALA A 516 1.72 24.91 9.36
CA ALA A 516 0.60 24.35 8.61
C ALA A 516 -0.32 23.40 9.40
N ILE A 517 0.08 22.98 10.60
CA ILE A 517 -0.73 22.11 11.44
C ILE A 517 -0.44 22.42 12.92
N PRO A 518 -1.46 22.44 13.80
CA PRO A 518 -1.23 22.64 15.22
C PRO A 518 -0.38 21.53 15.83
N HIS A 519 0.62 21.92 16.61
CA HIS A 519 1.44 21.00 17.40
C HIS A 519 0.98 21.03 18.85
N HIS A 520 0.91 19.85 19.44
CA HIS A 520 0.40 19.64 20.79
C HIS A 520 1.39 18.87 21.65
N ASP A 521 1.18 18.95 22.96
CA ASP A 521 1.75 18.02 23.92
C ASP A 521 0.76 16.87 24.16
N LEU A 522 1.29 15.65 24.23
CA LEU A 522 0.50 14.43 24.39
C LEU A 522 0.86 13.71 25.69
N ASP A 523 -0.18 13.45 26.48
CA ASP A 523 -0.19 12.41 27.50
C ASP A 523 -1.03 11.22 27.00
N LEU A 524 -0.37 10.08 26.77
CA LEU A 524 -1.00 8.84 26.36
C LEU A 524 -0.75 7.75 27.41
N SER A 525 -1.82 7.18 27.94
CA SER A 525 -1.79 6.06 28.87
C SER A 525 -2.63 4.92 28.34
N ILE A 526 -2.03 3.73 28.25
CA ILE A 526 -2.69 2.52 27.77
C ILE A 526 -2.57 1.46 28.87
N GLU A 527 -3.69 1.13 29.48
CA GLU A 527 -3.81 0.04 30.45
C GLU A 527 -4.19 -1.24 29.69
N PHE A 528 -3.33 -2.25 29.76
CA PHE A 528 -3.56 -3.57 29.18
C PHE A 528 -4.21 -4.47 30.22
N LEU A 529 -5.44 -4.92 29.97
CA LEU A 529 -6.16 -5.80 30.89
C LEU A 529 -5.88 -7.27 30.56
N ALA A 530 -6.23 -7.69 29.34
CA ALA A 530 -6.03 -9.05 28.87
C ALA A 530 -5.96 -9.12 27.34
N GLY A 531 -5.39 -10.20 26.83
CA GLY A 531 -5.46 -10.60 25.43
C GLY A 531 -6.19 -11.93 25.27
N GLN A 532 -6.65 -12.19 24.06
CA GLN A 532 -7.26 -13.45 23.66
C GLN A 532 -6.84 -13.80 22.24
N ASP A 533 -6.70 -15.12 21.96
CA ASP A 533 -6.44 -15.68 20.63
C ASP A 533 -5.25 -15.02 19.91
N ILE A 534 -4.19 -14.70 20.66
CA ILE A 534 -2.97 -14.11 20.07
C ILE A 534 -2.38 -15.10 19.05
N PRO A 535 -2.18 -14.70 17.78
CA PRO A 535 -1.64 -15.59 16.76
C PRO A 535 -0.18 -15.93 17.08
N LEU A 536 0.27 -17.10 16.62
CA LEU A 536 1.68 -17.50 16.76
C LEU A 536 2.55 -16.83 15.68
N PRO A 537 3.81 -16.51 15.99
CA PRO A 537 4.81 -16.20 14.97
C PRO A 537 4.91 -17.31 13.91
N PRO A 538 5.34 -17.00 12.68
CA PRO A 538 5.39 -17.98 11.58
C PRO A 538 6.27 -19.22 11.83
N GLU A 539 7.23 -19.14 12.75
CA GLU A 539 8.16 -20.22 13.08
C GLU A 539 7.73 -21.01 14.33
N GLU A 540 6.65 -20.61 15.00
CA GLU A 540 6.14 -21.25 16.21
C GLU A 540 4.84 -22.01 15.93
N ASP A 541 4.81 -23.27 16.37
CA ASP A 541 3.70 -24.20 16.14
C ASP A 541 3.01 -24.62 17.45
N ASP A 542 3.65 -24.45 18.62
CA ASP A 542 3.06 -24.78 19.92
C ASP A 542 2.61 -23.50 20.66
N PRO A 543 1.29 -23.32 20.88
CA PRO A 543 0.75 -22.21 21.67
C PRO A 543 1.35 -22.03 23.07
N LYS A 544 1.95 -23.07 23.66
CA LYS A 544 2.55 -23.02 24.99
C LYS A 544 3.93 -22.36 25.02
N ASP A 545 4.61 -22.31 23.87
CA ASP A 545 5.96 -21.76 23.77
C ASP A 545 5.95 -20.24 23.52
N LEU A 546 4.80 -19.71 23.07
CA LEU A 546 4.53 -18.29 22.97
C LEU A 546 4.69 -17.58 24.32
N LYS A 547 5.59 -16.61 24.36
CA LYS A 547 5.84 -15.74 25.52
C LYS A 547 5.52 -14.29 25.16
N PRO A 548 4.23 -13.90 25.07
CA PRO A 548 3.89 -12.63 24.46
C PRO A 548 4.12 -11.46 25.43
N TYR A 549 4.66 -10.37 24.89
CA TYR A 549 4.61 -9.04 25.46
C TYR A 549 4.15 -8.03 24.42
N VAL A 550 3.52 -6.93 24.85
CA VAL A 550 3.09 -5.87 23.94
C VAL A 550 4.10 -4.74 23.96
N LYS A 551 4.71 -4.48 22.81
CA LYS A 551 5.53 -3.29 22.56
C LYS A 551 4.67 -2.20 21.93
N VAL A 552 4.67 -1.02 22.54
CA VAL A 552 3.99 0.17 22.00
C VAL A 552 5.03 1.17 21.54
N GLU A 553 4.89 1.62 20.29
CA GLU A 553 5.79 2.56 19.64
C GLU A 553 4.99 3.76 19.14
N LEU A 554 5.39 4.96 19.54
CA LEU A 554 4.75 6.22 19.17
C LEU A 554 5.67 6.96 18.18
N HIS A 555 5.17 7.20 16.97
CA HIS A 555 5.89 7.84 15.87
C HIS A 555 5.44 9.30 15.72
N VAL A 556 6.24 10.23 16.24
CA VAL A 556 5.96 11.68 16.27
C VAL A 556 6.92 12.43 15.34
N GLU A 557 6.58 13.65 14.97
CA GLU A 557 7.50 14.54 14.26
C GLU A 557 8.67 14.89 15.17
N SER A 558 9.89 14.55 14.75
CA SER A 558 11.09 14.93 15.49
C SER A 558 11.33 16.44 15.42
N HIS A 559 12.08 16.97 16.38
CA HIS A 559 12.49 18.38 16.35
C HIS A 559 13.29 18.69 15.09
N GLU A 560 14.19 17.78 14.70
CA GLU A 560 15.00 17.91 13.50
C GLU A 560 14.13 17.97 12.24
N GLU A 561 13.16 17.05 12.09
CA GLU A 561 12.19 17.08 10.96
C GLU A 561 11.45 18.41 10.86
N ARG A 562 10.91 18.90 11.99
CA ARG A 562 10.11 20.14 12.03
C ARG A 562 10.90 21.37 11.61
N ASN A 563 12.18 21.42 11.98
CA ASN A 563 13.03 22.57 11.68
C ASN A 563 13.88 22.38 10.42
N ALA A 564 13.58 21.34 9.62
CA ALA A 564 14.33 21.00 8.41
C ALA A 564 15.83 20.80 8.65
N GLU A 565 16.18 20.25 9.82
CA GLU A 565 17.54 19.88 10.15
C GLU A 565 17.83 18.44 9.68
N PRO A 566 19.10 18.06 9.48
CA PRO A 566 19.46 16.72 9.06
C PRO A 566 18.93 15.64 10.00
N VAL A 567 18.01 14.81 9.48
CA VAL A 567 17.39 13.73 10.26
C VAL A 567 18.38 12.56 10.34
N PRO A 568 18.82 12.14 11.55
CA PRO A 568 19.88 11.13 11.63
C PRO A 568 19.49 9.81 10.96
N GLY A 569 20.48 9.13 10.37
CA GLY A 569 20.28 7.85 9.71
C GLY A 569 19.35 7.87 8.49
N ASN A 570 19.18 9.02 7.83
CA ASN A 570 18.29 9.21 6.69
C ASN A 570 16.84 8.79 7.01
N GLY A 571 16.32 9.24 8.15
CA GLY A 571 14.96 8.89 8.60
C GLY A 571 14.82 7.50 9.22
N ARG A 572 15.95 6.77 9.37
CA ARG A 572 16.01 5.47 10.10
C ARG A 572 16.32 5.63 11.59
N SER A 573 16.65 6.83 12.05
CA SER A 573 16.98 7.08 13.47
C SER A 573 15.76 6.99 14.38
N GLN A 574 16.00 6.52 15.60
CA GLN A 574 15.00 6.36 16.65
C GLN A 574 14.68 7.66 17.42
N LYS A 575 15.31 8.80 17.06
CA LYS A 575 14.98 10.10 17.68
C LYS A 575 13.55 10.50 17.26
N GLY A 576 12.63 10.54 18.23
CA GLY A 576 11.20 10.78 18.01
C GLY A 576 10.32 9.52 18.08
N GLU A 577 10.92 8.32 18.19
CA GLU A 577 10.19 7.09 18.48
C GLU A 577 10.17 6.81 19.98
N TYR A 578 9.03 7.03 20.62
CA TYR A 578 8.86 6.65 22.02
C TYR A 578 8.45 5.19 22.10
N LYS A 579 9.15 4.40 22.91
CA LYS A 579 8.93 2.95 23.01
C LYS A 579 8.73 2.55 24.46
N GLN A 580 7.69 1.76 24.68
CA GLN A 580 7.39 1.14 25.96
C GLN A 580 6.94 -0.30 25.71
N LYS A 581 7.00 -1.14 26.74
CA LYS A 581 6.49 -2.51 26.64
C LYS A 581 5.86 -2.98 27.95
N THR A 582 4.93 -3.91 27.83
CA THR A 582 4.42 -4.67 28.97
C THR A 582 5.43 -5.73 29.41
N LYS A 583 5.15 -6.39 30.52
CA LYS A 583 5.81 -7.64 30.92
C LYS A 583 5.44 -8.78 29.98
N THR A 584 6.35 -9.75 29.94
CA THR A 584 6.18 -11.02 29.25
C THR A 584 5.23 -11.93 30.02
N THR A 585 4.34 -12.58 29.29
CA THR A 585 3.41 -13.61 29.78
C THR A 585 3.71 -14.95 29.09
N ARG A 586 2.91 -16.00 29.31
CA ARG A 586 3.13 -17.35 28.73
C ARG A 586 1.82 -18.04 28.34
N THR A 587 1.15 -17.53 27.31
CA THR A 587 -0.12 -18.08 26.79
C THR A 587 -0.57 -17.24 25.60
N THR A 588 -1.41 -17.81 24.73
CA THR A 588 -2.16 -17.09 23.69
C THR A 588 -3.30 -16.21 24.23
N ASP A 589 -3.65 -16.36 25.51
CA ASP A 589 -4.70 -15.59 26.19
C ASP A 589 -4.13 -14.85 27.42
N PRO A 590 -3.22 -13.88 27.20
CA PRO A 590 -2.42 -13.30 28.27
C PRO A 590 -3.24 -12.45 29.24
N ASP A 591 -2.98 -12.62 30.54
CA ASP A 591 -3.43 -11.70 31.59
C ASP A 591 -2.35 -10.65 31.82
N PHE A 592 -2.65 -9.40 31.50
CA PHE A 592 -1.73 -8.27 31.70
C PHE A 592 -1.95 -7.57 33.05
N GLY A 593 -2.97 -7.96 33.81
CA GLY A 593 -3.16 -7.47 35.19
C GLY A 593 -3.41 -5.97 35.31
N GLY A 594 -3.85 -5.29 34.26
CA GLY A 594 -3.98 -3.83 34.24
C GLY A 594 -2.65 -3.10 34.16
N GLU A 595 -1.61 -3.70 33.57
CA GLU A 595 -0.33 -3.04 33.37
C GLU A 595 -0.48 -1.79 32.49
N VAL A 596 0.07 -0.67 32.95
CA VAL A 596 -0.07 0.62 32.27
C VAL A 596 1.23 1.04 31.60
N VAL A 597 1.16 1.19 30.28
CA VAL A 597 2.18 1.85 29.47
C VAL A 597 1.84 3.34 29.36
N LYS A 598 2.81 4.22 29.66
CA LYS A 598 2.62 5.68 29.63
C LYS A 598 3.66 6.38 28.78
N PHE A 599 3.19 7.37 28.03
CA PHE A 599 3.97 8.39 27.35
C PHE A 599 3.49 9.74 27.90
N ALA A 600 4.35 10.45 28.62
CA ALA A 600 3.97 11.69 29.31
C ALA A 600 4.68 12.89 28.70
N GLY A 601 3.94 13.98 28.47
CA GLY A 601 4.45 15.24 27.95
C GLY A 601 5.23 15.09 26.64
N VAL A 602 4.73 14.25 25.71
CA VAL A 602 5.36 14.07 24.40
C VAL A 602 5.09 15.32 23.55
N PRO A 603 6.11 16.13 23.20
CA PRO A 603 5.87 17.38 22.52
C PRO A 603 5.74 17.20 21.02
N GLY A 604 5.12 18.18 20.37
CA GLY A 604 5.17 18.28 18.92
C GLY A 604 4.30 17.28 18.17
N VAL A 605 3.22 16.83 18.81
CA VAL A 605 2.28 15.85 18.26
C VAL A 605 1.30 16.54 17.33
N THR A 606 1.10 15.94 16.17
CA THR A 606 0.09 16.33 15.18
C THR A 606 -0.82 15.11 14.99
N GLU A 607 -2.06 15.17 15.48
CA GLU A 607 -2.87 13.96 15.64
C GLU A 607 -3.06 13.17 14.33
N GLU A 608 -3.23 13.89 13.21
CA GLU A 608 -3.43 13.30 11.89
C GLU A 608 -2.16 12.68 11.27
N LEU A 609 -0.97 13.03 11.76
CA LEU A 609 0.35 12.60 11.26
C LEU A 609 1.24 11.95 12.34
N THR A 610 0.65 11.61 13.48
CA THR A 610 1.24 10.80 14.54
C THR A 610 0.64 9.39 14.52
N PHE A 611 1.50 8.38 14.66
CA PHE A 611 1.08 6.97 14.59
C PHE A 611 1.43 6.23 15.87
N VAL A 612 0.50 5.40 16.35
CA VAL A 612 0.69 4.51 17.51
C VAL A 612 0.68 3.08 17.00
N ARG A 613 1.82 2.40 17.16
CA ARG A 613 2.03 1.04 16.71
C ARG A 613 2.10 0.09 17.90
N PHE A 614 1.29 -0.95 17.85
CA PHE A 614 1.23 -2.04 18.82
C PHE A 614 1.84 -3.27 18.17
N LYS A 615 2.80 -3.90 18.83
CA LYS A 615 3.40 -5.15 18.39
C LYS A 615 3.33 -6.16 19.52
N VAL A 616 2.69 -7.29 19.28
CA VAL A 616 2.79 -8.45 20.16
C VAL A 616 4.02 -9.22 19.71
N MET A 617 5.01 -9.26 20.59
CA MET A 617 6.30 -9.90 20.36
C MET A 617 6.38 -11.18 21.17
N ASP A 618 7.03 -12.20 20.63
CA ASP A 618 7.41 -13.41 21.37
C ASP A 618 8.80 -13.23 22.00
N ASP A 619 8.89 -13.39 23.32
CA ASP A 619 10.13 -13.27 24.09
C ASP A 619 11.01 -14.53 23.89
N GLU A 620 12.06 -14.32 23.12
CA GLU A 620 12.96 -15.32 22.55
C GLU A 620 14.38 -15.13 23.10
N ARG A 621 15.19 -16.20 23.11
CA ARG A 621 16.57 -16.10 23.64
C ARG A 621 17.51 -15.32 22.74
N ILE A 622 17.25 -15.30 21.43
CA ILE A 622 18.16 -14.75 20.42
C ILE A 622 17.60 -13.45 19.84
N SER A 623 16.36 -13.48 19.35
CA SER A 623 15.70 -12.32 18.76
C SER A 623 14.20 -12.48 18.90
N ASP A 624 13.53 -11.46 19.43
CA ASP A 624 12.08 -11.48 19.59
C ASP A 624 11.37 -11.50 18.23
N ASP A 625 10.45 -12.44 18.06
CA ASP A 625 9.67 -12.59 16.85
C ASP A 625 8.35 -11.83 16.91
N LEU A 626 7.92 -11.32 15.75
CA LEU A 626 6.64 -10.63 15.65
C LEU A 626 5.52 -11.67 15.54
N ALA A 627 4.69 -11.77 16.56
CA ALA A 627 3.49 -12.59 16.54
C ALA A 627 2.33 -11.84 15.85
N ALA A 628 2.07 -10.61 16.29
CA ALA A 628 0.91 -9.83 15.86
C ALA A 628 1.19 -8.32 15.91
N TRP A 629 0.38 -7.53 15.21
CA TRP A 629 0.49 -6.07 15.29
C TRP A 629 -0.82 -5.35 15.01
N ALA A 630 -0.88 -4.09 15.41
CA ALA A 630 -1.86 -3.11 14.97
C ALA A 630 -1.19 -1.73 14.89
N CYS A 631 -1.71 -0.84 14.05
CA CYS A 631 -1.18 0.52 13.93
C CYS A 631 -2.32 1.49 13.66
N PHE A 632 -2.31 2.64 14.31
CA PHE A 632 -3.39 3.62 14.24
C PHE A 632 -2.81 5.03 14.11
N ARG A 633 -3.43 5.89 13.31
CA ARG A 633 -3.24 7.34 13.45
C ARG A 633 -3.81 7.80 14.79
N LEU A 634 -3.19 8.79 15.42
CA LEU A 634 -3.57 9.24 16.76
C LEU A 634 -4.98 9.85 16.80
N ASP A 635 -5.39 10.56 15.74
CA ASP A 635 -6.76 11.09 15.57
C ASP A 635 -7.81 9.98 15.43
N ARG A 636 -7.39 8.77 15.07
CA ARG A 636 -8.23 7.57 14.93
C ARG A 636 -8.07 6.55 16.06
N LEU A 637 -7.22 6.82 17.05
CA LEU A 637 -7.08 6.03 18.25
C LEU A 637 -8.13 6.47 19.29
N GLN A 638 -9.17 5.66 19.47
CA GLN A 638 -10.25 5.99 20.40
C GLN A 638 -9.82 5.80 21.87
N THR A 639 -10.34 6.65 22.76
CA THR A 639 -10.16 6.57 24.22
C THR A 639 -11.23 5.68 24.86
N GLY A 640 -11.09 5.37 26.15
CA GLY A 640 -12.02 4.53 26.90
C GLY A 640 -11.59 3.06 26.93
N LEU A 641 -12.48 2.19 27.40
CA LEU A 641 -12.28 0.74 27.37
C LEU A 641 -12.61 0.19 25.98
N ARG A 642 -11.65 -0.45 25.31
CA ARG A 642 -11.72 -0.81 23.89
C ARG A 642 -11.21 -2.21 23.56
N MET A 643 -11.69 -2.74 22.44
CA MET A 643 -11.15 -3.92 21.78
C MET A 643 -10.16 -3.53 20.69
N LEU A 644 -8.90 -3.92 20.85
CA LEU A 644 -7.84 -3.74 19.87
C LEU A 644 -7.69 -5.04 19.07
N HIS A 645 -8.08 -5.03 17.80
CA HIS A 645 -7.96 -6.17 16.90
C HIS A 645 -6.56 -6.23 16.29
N LEU A 646 -6.02 -7.44 16.19
CA LEU A 646 -4.66 -7.68 15.73
C LEU A 646 -4.63 -8.29 14.33
N TYR A 647 -3.67 -7.83 13.54
CA TYR A 647 -3.18 -8.52 12.37
C TYR A 647 -2.05 -9.49 12.78
N ASP A 648 -1.86 -10.58 12.04
CA ASP A 648 -0.68 -11.44 12.19
C ASP A 648 0.58 -10.74 11.64
N SER A 649 1.74 -11.40 11.72
CA SER A 649 3.00 -10.89 11.20
C SER A 649 3.00 -10.57 9.69
N ASN A 650 2.06 -11.15 8.94
CA ASN A 650 1.88 -10.96 7.49
C ASN A 650 0.75 -9.98 7.16
N GLY A 651 0.23 -9.28 8.16
CA GLY A 651 -0.81 -8.27 8.00
C GLY A 651 -2.19 -8.85 7.69
N VAL A 652 -2.45 -10.13 7.97
CA VAL A 652 -3.77 -10.75 7.80
C VAL A 652 -4.58 -10.58 9.07
N ILE A 653 -5.86 -10.24 8.97
CA ILE A 653 -6.75 -10.14 10.14
C ILE A 653 -6.80 -11.48 10.88
N THR A 654 -6.77 -11.42 12.21
CA THR A 654 -6.84 -12.59 13.09
C THR A 654 -8.03 -12.51 14.05
N LYS A 655 -8.26 -13.59 14.79
CA LYS A 655 -9.16 -13.57 15.95
C LYS A 655 -8.55 -12.87 17.17
N GLY A 656 -7.23 -12.60 17.13
CA GLY A 656 -6.47 -12.03 18.22
C GLY A 656 -6.93 -10.63 18.57
N VAL A 657 -7.17 -10.41 19.87
CA VAL A 657 -7.62 -9.13 20.41
C VAL A 657 -6.92 -8.80 21.72
N LEU A 658 -6.78 -7.51 22.01
CA LEU A 658 -6.38 -6.98 23.32
C LEU A 658 -7.52 -6.13 23.88
N LEU A 659 -7.93 -6.39 25.12
CA LEU A 659 -8.81 -5.52 25.88
C LEU A 659 -7.95 -4.48 26.60
N VAL A 660 -8.13 -3.21 26.22
CA VAL A 660 -7.30 -2.10 26.70
C VAL A 660 -8.16 -0.93 27.18
N ARG A 661 -7.67 -0.17 28.16
CA ARG A 661 -8.25 1.14 28.51
C ARG A 661 -7.27 2.25 28.13
N ILE A 662 -7.71 3.12 27.24
CA ILE A 662 -6.88 4.19 26.65
C ILE A 662 -7.32 5.54 27.23
N LYS A 663 -6.37 6.29 27.76
CA LYS A 663 -6.52 7.71 28.10
C LYS A 663 -5.58 8.52 27.23
N LYS A 664 -6.13 9.50 26.52
CA LYS A 664 -5.41 10.40 25.62
C LYS A 664 -5.78 11.84 26.00
N THR A 665 -4.80 12.64 26.35
CA THR A 665 -4.94 14.08 26.55
C THR A 665 -4.01 14.78 25.59
N VAL A 666 -4.56 15.68 24.80
CA VAL A 666 -3.83 16.52 23.86
C VAL A 666 -4.00 17.96 24.35
N SER A 667 -2.91 18.60 24.75
CA SER A 667 -2.91 19.98 25.22
C SER A 667 -2.21 20.89 24.22
N THR A 668 -2.59 22.16 24.17
CA THR A 668 -1.82 23.18 23.44
C THR A 668 -0.39 23.20 23.97
N ALA A 669 0.58 23.09 23.06
CA ALA A 669 2.02 23.14 23.35
C ALA A 669 2.46 24.49 23.95
#